data_AF-A0A1Z4LM88-F1
#
_entry.id   AF-A0A1Z4LM88-F1
#
_cell.length_a   1.000
_cell.length_b   1.000
_cell.length_c   1.000
_cell.angle_alpha   90.00
_cell.angle_beta   90.00
_cell.angle_gamma   90.00
#
_symmetry.space_group_name_H-M   'P 1'
#
loop_
_entity.id
_entity.type
_entity.pdbx_description
1 polymer ?
#
loop_
_entity_poly.entity_id
_entity_poly.type
_entity_poly.pdbx_seq_one_letter_code
_entity_poly.pdbx_strand_id
1 'polypeptide(L)'
;MKRLYWVLTLIPITIIKTTPKAIAQTSINISELNDIKLDDSENYKTPEDLIERLKQSKSKKIRDLRNSLLKDINKLDKPLDIPKNISDSSINIASTNFTTFPVGLNVGKRNVKASVLIKGNEDGSRAIDFQNWLLPYDAVIQTLKLNVTTLPDGQLEIRSPGIVTRINPEQLRNDSELGLVFSVADLQRLFGVKSKFDIEEYAIVFDVPWLNRRNNRVGQAEIPVILDGLPRFQPGSFNIAAVEQRIDASGSENGSTNFRGDFQAVGTAFDGSWFVRANQPDLWDGGSWNISEAQYLRQTDKTDYFVGSQPSFWQRLGTGGDYWGLTFIQRQGFEPPQNFGGGTSDPRQRLQADKIGRTVTGRAEPGTLVRLVQGFGNNVIGEILVDSSGIYRFENITAKRGIGNFVVFLYPQGRLTAQPEIRDARFTTVPGQIPAGASAWVVSGGLQRDFSGNDSLLGNFSEFRGGIARRLGVSETLTLGFGGVYDESLRGLAEIFFRPKNIPLQVAVSALAGDGIDVISDIRYEPSDNLIASFTSDRLSNRFNVNWRLSSGLSLFANTSNRNASAAGLQFNYSSKNFYTFGRASLDTDSNLRWNLLQRLGKLGLNLQGNEIGTSSELAYNFSSARYSNTGSSLLLNYDTRSNNGNSDNLLTLGWRYRSPQRAFDGNYVWQAELSYGLGSQGNGIVATLGTTVLPGIMLQGRYQGVSLTRNDSSFSINLVSGLNLQQGIRPGDRRSRYFRTQGGLMIKPFLDSNNNGKRDSGEKIYTDNSDLLLMVNNQSIKKWRSHVQNDRINVRLAPGSYRLDIDPAGFPLDWQTNKNAIAVDVVAGSYTPIMIPFTRSYTRTGVVTNSTGEAVAGTRVEAIGKDIRKFSVTNGAGVYYLEGLQEGEYKLQINGKSVGELKIEQSEEAFKELNLRY
;
A
#
# COMPACT_ATOMS: atom_id res chain seq x y z
N MET A 1 12.71 44.09 39.32
CA MET A 1 12.64 44.01 40.81
C MET A 1 12.64 42.54 41.25
N LYS A 2 12.67 42.24 42.55
CA LYS A 2 12.88 40.89 43.13
C LYS A 2 11.59 40.22 43.63
N ARG A 3 11.45 38.90 43.37
CA ARG A 3 10.65 37.88 44.13
C ARG A 3 9.12 38.13 44.20
N LEU A 4 8.22 37.18 44.53
CA LEU A 4 8.21 35.90 45.31
C LEU A 4 7.32 34.88 44.53
N TYR A 5 7.46 33.53 44.49
CA TYR A 5 7.49 32.46 45.53
C TYR A 5 6.20 32.40 46.40
N TRP A 6 5.55 31.27 46.71
CA TRP A 6 5.81 29.80 46.54
C TRP A 6 4.82 29.13 45.52
N VAL A 7 4.30 27.87 45.50
CA VAL A 7 4.17 26.66 46.37
C VAL A 7 4.10 25.36 45.50
N LEU A 8 3.82 24.16 46.07
CA LEU A 8 3.84 22.83 45.43
C LEU A 8 2.48 22.08 45.48
N THR A 9 2.37 20.97 44.75
CA THR A 9 1.95 19.68 45.36
C THR A 9 2.61 18.48 44.66
N LEU A 10 2.81 17.36 45.37
CA LEU A 10 3.53 16.15 44.93
C LEU A 10 2.62 14.91 44.98
N ILE A 11 2.93 13.89 44.19
CA ILE A 11 2.41 12.52 44.35
C ILE A 11 3.61 11.54 44.33
N PRO A 12 3.75 10.64 45.31
CA PRO A 12 4.88 9.70 45.40
C PRO A 12 4.63 8.39 44.65
N ILE A 13 5.71 7.66 44.33
CA ILE A 13 5.66 6.23 44.00
C ILE A 13 6.64 5.50 44.92
N THR A 14 6.13 4.51 45.66
CA THR A 14 6.88 3.74 46.64
C THR A 14 7.63 2.58 45.98
N ILE A 15 8.90 2.38 46.36
CA ILE A 15 9.70 1.21 45.95
C ILE A 15 9.80 0.24 47.14
N ILE A 16 9.46 -1.04 46.92
CA ILE A 16 9.62 -2.12 47.90
C ILE A 16 10.92 -2.89 47.59
N LYS A 17 11.68 -3.24 48.64
CA LYS A 17 12.93 -4.03 48.56
C LYS A 17 12.65 -5.53 48.64
N THR A 18 13.44 -6.34 47.93
CA THR A 18 14.07 -7.57 48.46
C THR A 18 15.23 -8.04 47.57
N THR A 19 16.19 -8.76 48.16
CA THR A 19 17.40 -9.37 47.55
C THR A 19 17.69 -10.69 48.29
N PRO A 20 18.36 -11.70 47.68
CA PRO A 20 19.79 -11.89 48.03
C PRO A 20 20.71 -12.67 47.02
N LYS A 21 22.03 -12.38 47.09
CA LYS A 21 23.21 -13.26 46.79
C LYS A 21 23.41 -13.79 45.35
N ALA A 22 24.62 -14.07 44.83
CA ALA A 22 26.04 -13.73 45.12
C ALA A 22 26.85 -13.99 43.80
N ILE A 23 28.13 -13.67 43.54
CA ILE A 23 29.39 -13.76 44.32
C ILE A 23 30.45 -12.70 43.85
N ALA A 24 31.20 -12.18 44.83
CA ALA A 24 32.56 -11.56 44.87
C ALA A 24 33.33 -10.94 43.67
N GLN A 25 33.89 -9.75 43.96
CA GLN A 25 35.29 -9.29 43.72
C GLN A 25 35.80 -8.91 42.31
N THR A 26 35.63 -7.64 41.93
CA THR A 26 36.70 -6.62 42.06
C THR A 26 36.11 -5.21 41.98
N SER A 27 36.54 -4.28 42.84
CA SER A 27 35.85 -3.00 43.06
C SER A 27 36.73 -1.78 42.79
N ILE A 28 36.47 -1.10 41.67
CA ILE A 28 36.81 0.31 41.48
C ILE A 28 35.64 1.14 42.03
N ASN A 29 35.90 2.09 42.92
CA ASN A 29 34.84 2.84 43.60
C ASN A 29 34.38 4.05 42.76
N ILE A 30 33.33 3.86 41.98
CA ILE A 30 32.83 4.84 40.98
C ILE A 30 32.27 6.13 41.63
N SER A 31 32.02 6.15 42.94
CA SER A 31 31.43 7.31 43.65
C SER A 31 32.26 8.60 43.60
N GLU A 32 33.58 8.53 43.33
CA GLU A 32 34.45 9.71 43.25
C GLU A 32 34.43 10.46 41.90
N LEU A 33 33.68 9.97 40.89
CA LEU A 33 33.61 10.62 39.57
C LEU A 33 32.57 11.76 39.46
N ASN A 34 31.62 11.84 40.40
CA ASN A 34 30.46 12.75 40.29
C ASN A 34 30.79 14.25 40.45
N ASP A 35 31.96 14.62 40.99
CA ASP A 35 32.37 16.02 41.16
C ASP A 35 33.07 16.63 39.93
N ILE A 36 33.23 15.87 38.84
CA ILE A 36 33.86 16.36 37.60
C ILE A 36 32.77 16.83 36.61
N LYS A 37 32.46 18.12 36.65
CA LYS A 37 31.70 18.77 35.55
C LYS A 37 32.57 18.86 34.29
N LEU A 38 32.22 18.06 33.29
CA LEU A 38 32.55 18.29 31.88
C LEU A 38 31.29 18.84 31.19
N ASP A 39 31.44 19.67 30.16
CA ASP A 39 30.29 20.22 29.43
C ASP A 39 29.62 19.16 28.54
N ASP A 40 28.30 19.06 28.63
CA ASP A 40 27.46 18.07 27.94
C ASP A 40 27.23 18.41 26.45
N SER A 41 28.29 18.65 25.67
CA SER A 41 28.15 19.02 24.25
C SER A 41 29.29 18.60 23.28
N GLU A 42 29.98 17.47 23.50
CA GLU A 42 30.86 16.89 22.47
C GLU A 42 30.98 15.35 22.55
N ASN A 43 30.87 14.65 21.41
CA ASN A 43 30.98 13.18 21.32
C ASN A 43 32.44 12.76 21.06
N TYR A 44 33.09 12.17 22.05
CA TYR A 44 34.42 11.53 21.93
C TYR A 44 34.35 10.31 20.99
N LYS A 45 35.36 10.12 20.13
CA LYS A 45 35.36 9.05 19.11
C LYS A 45 36.47 8.02 19.25
N THR A 46 37.59 8.34 19.92
CA THR A 46 38.69 7.40 20.16
C THR A 46 39.19 7.43 21.62
N PRO A 47 39.78 6.34 22.14
CA PRO A 47 40.54 6.37 23.39
C PRO A 47 41.72 7.37 23.37
N GLU A 48 42.33 7.57 22.20
CA GLU A 48 43.47 8.45 21.98
C GLU A 48 43.11 9.93 22.21
N ASP A 49 41.94 10.38 21.74
CA ASP A 49 41.41 11.74 22.01
C ASP A 49 41.35 12.04 23.52
N LEU A 50 40.90 11.05 24.30
CA LEU A 50 40.75 11.16 25.74
C LEU A 50 42.13 11.26 26.42
N ILE A 51 43.07 10.42 25.99
CA ILE A 51 44.45 10.43 26.48
C ILE A 51 45.12 11.77 26.17
N GLU A 52 44.87 12.37 25.01
CA GLU A 52 45.48 13.66 24.64
C GLU A 52 44.92 14.84 25.45
N ARG A 53 43.59 14.97 25.64
CA ARG A 53 43.05 15.98 26.57
C ARG A 53 43.52 15.74 28.01
N LEU A 54 43.70 14.48 28.45
CA LEU A 54 44.28 14.15 29.77
C LEU A 54 45.74 14.58 29.94
N LYS A 55 46.56 14.59 28.86
CA LYS A 55 47.94 15.15 28.90
C LYS A 55 47.94 16.65 29.23
N GLN A 56 46.91 17.40 28.81
CA GLN A 56 46.83 18.86 28.95
C GLN A 56 46.26 19.32 30.31
N SER A 57 45.68 18.41 31.11
CA SER A 57 45.04 18.77 32.38
C SER A 57 46.05 19.21 33.45
N LYS A 58 45.89 20.45 33.95
CA LYS A 58 46.70 20.99 35.05
C LYS A 58 46.33 20.41 36.43
N SER A 59 45.20 19.71 36.57
CA SER A 59 44.74 19.17 37.86
C SER A 59 45.72 18.16 38.46
N LYS A 60 46.00 18.27 39.77
CA LYS A 60 46.85 17.33 40.50
C LYS A 60 46.21 15.94 40.59
N LYS A 61 44.92 15.86 40.98
CA LYS A 61 44.18 14.59 41.12
C LYS A 61 44.11 13.79 39.80
N ILE A 62 44.07 14.49 38.65
CA ILE A 62 44.09 13.85 37.32
C ILE A 62 45.50 13.37 36.94
N ARG A 63 46.57 14.10 37.32
CA ARG A 63 47.95 13.61 37.19
C ARG A 63 48.20 12.38 38.05
N ASP A 64 47.68 12.34 39.28
CA ASP A 64 47.83 11.19 40.17
C ASP A 64 47.07 9.96 39.61
N LEU A 65 45.87 10.14 39.06
CA LEU A 65 45.12 9.08 38.37
C LEU A 65 45.85 8.57 37.11
N ARG A 66 46.39 9.49 36.28
CA ARG A 66 47.25 9.16 35.13
C ARG A 66 48.47 8.34 35.55
N ASN A 67 49.10 8.71 36.66
CA ASN A 67 50.28 8.01 37.19
C ASN A 67 49.94 6.60 37.70
N SER A 68 48.73 6.38 38.22
CA SER A 68 48.25 5.02 38.53
C SER A 68 48.08 4.19 37.25
N LEU A 69 47.36 4.73 36.25
CA LEU A 69 47.13 4.04 34.97
C LEU A 69 48.44 3.70 34.23
N LEU A 70 49.40 4.63 34.17
CA LEU A 70 50.73 4.36 33.60
C LEU A 70 51.52 3.31 34.40
N LYS A 71 51.31 3.20 35.71
CA LYS A 71 51.99 2.21 36.56
C LYS A 71 51.44 0.80 36.38
N ASP A 72 50.21 0.66 35.92
CA ASP A 72 49.61 -0.63 35.56
C ASP A 72 49.78 -0.97 34.07
N ILE A 73 49.79 0.02 33.16
CA ILE A 73 50.18 -0.19 31.75
C ILE A 73 51.65 -0.62 31.64
N ASN A 74 52.57 0.05 32.36
CA ASN A 74 53.99 -0.32 32.39
C ASN A 74 54.27 -1.65 33.15
N LYS A 75 53.24 -2.41 33.58
CA LYS A 75 53.39 -3.82 33.98
C LYS A 75 53.17 -4.80 32.83
N LEU A 76 52.51 -4.39 31.74
CA LEU A 76 52.40 -5.21 30.52
C LEU A 76 53.66 -5.13 29.66
N ASP A 77 54.32 -3.97 29.59
CA ASP A 77 55.60 -3.80 28.88
C ASP A 77 56.80 -4.34 29.70
N LYS A 78 56.84 -5.66 29.87
CA LYS A 78 58.10 -6.39 30.09
C LYS A 78 58.34 -7.35 28.91
N PRO A 79 59.40 -7.17 28.11
CA PRO A 79 59.74 -8.15 27.09
C PRO A 79 60.14 -9.46 27.77
N LEU A 80 59.48 -10.54 27.38
CA LEU A 80 59.94 -11.91 27.63
C LEU A 80 60.78 -12.32 26.42
N ASP A 81 62.04 -12.68 26.68
CA ASP A 81 63.11 -12.70 25.69
C ASP A 81 63.48 -14.15 25.28
N ILE A 82 64.05 -14.30 24.08
CA ILE A 82 64.68 -15.53 23.54
C ILE A 82 63.67 -16.69 23.21
N PRO A 83 63.90 -17.55 22.18
CA PRO A 83 64.96 -17.59 21.17
C PRO A 83 64.48 -17.38 19.71
N LYS A 84 65.43 -17.06 18.83
CA LYS A 84 65.25 -17.05 17.37
C LYS A 84 66.04 -18.19 16.71
N ASN A 85 65.66 -19.45 16.97
CA ASN A 85 66.03 -20.64 16.17
C ASN A 85 65.31 -21.90 16.65
N ILE A 86 64.26 -22.33 15.94
CA ILE A 86 63.87 -23.75 15.82
C ILE A 86 63.39 -23.97 14.38
N SER A 87 64.29 -24.45 13.52
CA SER A 87 63.93 -25.39 12.46
C SER A 87 63.75 -26.78 13.07
N ASP A 88 62.81 -27.58 12.56
CA ASP A 88 62.64 -28.99 12.92
C ASP A 88 62.60 -29.33 14.42
N SER A 89 61.55 -28.88 15.09
CA SER A 89 60.94 -29.72 16.13
C SER A 89 59.46 -29.88 15.84
N SER A 90 59.02 -31.12 15.62
CA SER A 90 57.60 -31.45 15.55
C SER A 90 56.91 -31.02 16.85
N ILE A 91 55.97 -30.07 16.76
CA ILE A 91 54.99 -29.89 17.82
C ILE A 91 54.14 -31.15 17.81
N ASN A 92 54.51 -32.10 18.66
CA ASN A 92 53.58 -33.08 19.18
C ASN A 92 52.49 -32.29 19.89
N ILE A 93 51.42 -31.99 19.16
CA ILE A 93 50.08 -32.05 19.73
C ILE A 93 50.04 -33.44 20.35
N ALA A 94 50.22 -33.52 21.68
CA ALA A 94 50.04 -34.77 22.39
C ALA A 94 48.65 -35.26 22.01
N SER A 95 48.57 -36.38 21.30
CA SER A 95 47.34 -36.73 20.61
C SER A 95 46.24 -36.93 21.64
N THR A 96 45.38 -35.93 21.75
CA THR A 96 44.07 -36.10 22.34
C THR A 96 43.42 -37.17 21.48
N ASN A 97 43.47 -38.41 21.96
CA ASN A 97 42.91 -39.58 21.29
C ASN A 97 41.40 -39.41 21.31
N PHE A 98 40.91 -38.56 20.40
CA PHE A 98 39.51 -38.22 20.27
C PHE A 98 38.80 -39.49 19.82
N THR A 99 38.10 -40.12 20.75
CA THR A 99 37.29 -41.29 20.49
C THR A 99 36.01 -40.87 19.80
N THR A 100 35.46 -41.76 18.98
CA THR A 100 34.17 -41.56 18.33
C THR A 100 33.08 -42.10 19.26
N PHE A 101 32.24 -41.23 19.81
CA PHE A 101 31.19 -41.60 20.78
C PHE A 101 29.86 -40.87 20.52
N PRO A 102 28.72 -41.45 20.92
CA PRO A 102 27.41 -40.85 20.72
C PRO A 102 27.11 -39.74 21.74
N VAL A 103 26.66 -38.58 21.27
CA VAL A 103 26.09 -37.50 22.11
C VAL A 103 24.72 -37.06 21.61
N GLY A 104 23.91 -36.48 22.48
CA GLY A 104 22.72 -35.74 22.06
C GLY A 104 23.10 -34.43 21.36
N LEU A 105 22.27 -33.97 20.40
CA LEU A 105 22.35 -32.61 19.88
C LEU A 105 21.09 -31.83 20.29
N ASN A 106 21.30 -30.84 21.17
CA ASN A 106 20.28 -30.02 21.79
C ASN A 106 20.37 -28.58 21.25
N VAL A 107 19.22 -27.92 21.12
CA VAL A 107 19.08 -26.56 20.59
C VAL A 107 18.27 -25.76 21.60
N GLY A 108 18.95 -24.90 22.37
CA GLY A 108 18.44 -24.47 23.67
C GLY A 108 18.05 -25.68 24.54
N LYS A 109 16.86 -25.65 25.15
CA LYS A 109 16.33 -26.76 25.97
C LYS A 109 15.61 -27.87 25.17
N ARG A 110 15.82 -27.96 23.85
CA ARG A 110 15.13 -28.94 23.00
C ARG A 110 16.12 -29.90 22.37
N ASN A 111 16.00 -31.20 22.64
CA ASN A 111 16.67 -32.22 21.86
C ASN A 111 16.16 -32.23 20.40
N VAL A 112 17.09 -32.30 19.45
CA VAL A 112 16.82 -32.35 18.00
C VAL A 112 17.37 -33.64 17.38
N LYS A 113 18.45 -34.19 17.93
CA LYS A 113 18.91 -35.56 17.69
C LYS A 113 19.23 -36.21 19.04
N ALA A 114 18.63 -37.37 19.32
CA ALA A 114 18.85 -38.08 20.59
C ALA A 114 20.25 -38.71 20.70
N SER A 115 20.87 -39.06 19.56
CA SER A 115 22.21 -39.60 19.47
C SER A 115 22.81 -39.27 18.09
N VAL A 116 24.06 -38.80 18.09
CA VAL A 116 24.92 -38.56 16.92
C VAL A 116 26.34 -38.91 17.32
N LEU A 117 27.06 -39.67 16.49
CA LEU A 117 28.49 -39.92 16.68
C LEU A 117 29.28 -38.61 16.43
N ILE A 118 30.04 -38.20 17.43
CA ILE A 118 31.01 -37.10 17.34
C ILE A 118 32.40 -37.62 17.71
N LYS A 119 33.45 -36.85 17.39
CA LYS A 119 34.84 -37.20 17.71
C LYS A 119 35.40 -36.15 18.67
N GLY A 120 35.71 -36.57 19.90
CA GLY A 120 36.09 -35.68 21.00
C GLY A 120 36.69 -36.46 22.17
N ASN A 121 36.86 -35.84 23.34
CA ASN A 121 37.28 -36.54 24.56
C ASN A 121 36.76 -35.82 25.81
N GLU A 122 36.43 -36.55 26.86
CA GLU A 122 35.83 -36.06 28.11
C GLU A 122 36.38 -36.83 29.33
N ASP A 123 36.38 -36.19 30.51
CA ASP A 123 37.02 -36.73 31.73
C ASP A 123 36.03 -37.28 32.79
N GLY A 124 34.80 -37.60 32.39
CA GLY A 124 33.69 -37.96 33.27
C GLY A 124 33.06 -36.78 34.00
N SER A 125 33.62 -35.56 33.89
CA SER A 125 33.10 -34.34 34.52
C SER A 125 32.93 -33.16 33.56
N ARG A 126 33.72 -33.11 32.48
CA ARG A 126 33.71 -32.04 31.45
C ARG A 126 34.31 -32.52 30.13
N ALA A 127 34.02 -31.77 29.07
CA ALA A 127 34.68 -31.92 27.77
C ALA A 127 36.14 -31.42 27.82
N ILE A 128 37.07 -32.21 27.28
CA ILE A 128 38.47 -31.84 27.02
C ILE A 128 38.55 -31.28 25.60
N ASP A 129 39.19 -30.12 25.44
CA ASP A 129 39.40 -29.43 24.15
C ASP A 129 38.15 -29.32 23.27
N PHE A 130 37.03 -28.94 23.90
CA PHE A 130 35.70 -28.90 23.29
C PHE A 130 35.61 -28.10 21.98
N GLN A 131 36.48 -27.10 21.76
CA GLN A 131 36.47 -26.29 20.55
C GLN A 131 36.91 -27.06 19.30
N ASN A 132 37.74 -28.10 19.46
CA ASN A 132 38.24 -28.95 18.38
C ASN A 132 37.43 -30.23 18.16
N TRP A 133 36.42 -30.51 19.00
CA TRP A 133 35.50 -31.64 18.78
C TRP A 133 34.84 -31.55 17.40
N LEU A 134 34.75 -32.69 16.70
CA LEU A 134 34.27 -32.78 15.32
C LEU A 134 32.84 -33.33 15.27
N LEU A 135 31.97 -32.62 14.57
CA LEU A 135 30.56 -32.97 14.38
C LEU A 135 30.28 -33.25 12.89
N PRO A 136 29.56 -34.33 12.53
CA PRO A 136 29.17 -34.62 11.15
C PRO A 136 28.39 -33.48 10.50
N TYR A 137 28.76 -33.13 9.28
CA TYR A 137 28.18 -32.05 8.48
C TYR A 137 26.64 -32.13 8.45
N ASP A 138 26.09 -33.26 8.03
CA ASP A 138 24.63 -33.46 7.91
C ASP A 138 23.91 -33.33 9.26
N ALA A 139 24.55 -33.77 10.35
CA ALA A 139 23.97 -33.64 11.69
C ALA A 139 23.87 -32.15 12.10
N VAL A 140 24.87 -31.33 11.76
CA VAL A 140 24.86 -29.88 11.97
C VAL A 140 23.81 -29.19 11.08
N ILE A 141 23.81 -29.47 9.77
CA ILE A 141 22.86 -28.90 8.81
C ILE A 141 21.41 -29.18 9.23
N GLN A 142 21.09 -30.43 9.58
CA GLN A 142 19.74 -30.83 10.01
C GLN A 142 19.37 -30.23 11.38
N THR A 143 20.30 -30.19 12.33
CA THR A 143 20.02 -29.70 13.70
C THR A 143 19.78 -28.19 13.73
N LEU A 144 20.63 -27.42 13.04
CA LEU A 144 20.51 -25.95 12.94
C LEU A 144 19.48 -25.50 11.90
N LYS A 145 18.92 -26.43 11.11
CA LYS A 145 17.97 -26.20 10.00
C LYS A 145 18.51 -25.21 8.98
N LEU A 146 19.71 -25.51 8.50
CA LEU A 146 20.39 -24.73 7.48
C LEU A 146 19.94 -25.21 6.09
N ASN A 147 19.49 -24.28 5.24
CA ASN A 147 19.30 -24.57 3.83
C ASN A 147 20.64 -24.37 3.12
N VAL A 148 21.05 -25.34 2.30
CA VAL A 148 22.31 -25.32 1.54
C VAL A 148 21.98 -25.38 0.05
N THR A 149 22.63 -24.52 -0.74
CA THR A 149 22.50 -24.49 -2.20
C THR A 149 23.87 -24.30 -2.85
N THR A 150 24.25 -25.25 -3.70
CA THR A 150 25.46 -25.16 -4.53
C THR A 150 25.29 -24.12 -5.63
N LEU A 151 26.29 -23.25 -5.79
CA LEU A 151 26.33 -22.20 -6.79
C LEU A 151 27.11 -22.62 -8.04
N PRO A 152 26.95 -21.94 -9.19
CA PRO A 152 27.66 -22.28 -10.43
C PRO A 152 29.19 -22.15 -10.38
N ASP A 153 29.73 -21.50 -9.33
CA ASP A 153 31.16 -21.36 -9.06
C ASP A 153 31.71 -22.46 -8.12
N GLY A 154 30.88 -23.45 -7.75
CA GLY A 154 31.22 -24.54 -6.83
C GLY A 154 31.08 -24.20 -5.34
N GLN A 155 30.79 -22.96 -4.97
CA GLN A 155 30.59 -22.59 -3.56
C GLN A 155 29.24 -23.07 -3.03
N LEU A 156 29.16 -23.30 -1.72
CA LEU A 156 27.92 -23.57 -1.01
C LEU A 156 27.40 -22.27 -0.37
N GLU A 157 26.26 -21.75 -0.83
CA GLU A 157 25.52 -20.74 -0.07
C GLU A 157 24.70 -21.44 1.02
N ILE A 158 24.92 -21.04 2.28
CA ILE A 158 24.26 -21.58 3.46
C ILE A 158 23.40 -20.50 4.11
N ARG A 159 22.13 -20.83 4.36
CA ARG A 159 21.07 -19.88 4.69
C ARG A 159 20.23 -20.36 5.87
N SER A 160 20.09 -19.50 6.88
CA SER A 160 19.25 -19.70 8.06
C SER A 160 18.41 -18.44 8.35
N PRO A 161 17.45 -18.49 9.30
CA PRO A 161 16.74 -17.29 9.77
C PRO A 161 17.66 -16.21 10.38
N GLY A 162 18.91 -16.54 10.73
CA GLY A 162 19.87 -15.65 11.39
C GLY A 162 21.13 -15.30 10.60
N ILE A 163 21.47 -16.05 9.56
CA ILE A 163 22.69 -15.82 8.76
C ILE A 163 22.52 -16.28 7.31
N VAL A 164 23.17 -15.59 6.38
CA VAL A 164 23.44 -16.05 5.01
C VAL A 164 24.94 -15.96 4.79
N THR A 165 25.60 -17.03 4.37
CA THR A 165 27.05 -17.07 4.16
C THR A 165 27.41 -17.98 3.00
N ARG A 166 28.65 -17.90 2.50
CA ARG A 166 29.21 -18.82 1.51
C ARG A 166 30.44 -19.52 2.05
N ILE A 167 30.61 -20.78 1.67
CA ILE A 167 31.75 -21.61 2.04
C ILE A 167 32.21 -22.35 0.78
N ASN A 168 33.52 -22.37 0.51
CA ASN A 168 34.09 -23.33 -0.43
C ASN A 168 34.09 -24.72 0.25
N PRO A 169 33.42 -25.75 -0.30
CA PRO A 169 33.42 -27.09 0.29
C PRO A 169 34.83 -27.70 0.49
N GLU A 170 35.82 -27.30 -0.31
CA GLU A 170 37.23 -27.73 -0.16
C GLU A 170 37.88 -27.23 1.15
N GLN A 171 37.29 -26.24 1.82
CA GLN A 171 37.77 -25.72 3.12
C GLN A 171 37.14 -26.44 4.33
N LEU A 172 36.25 -27.41 4.10
CA LEU A 172 35.69 -28.26 5.15
C LEU A 172 36.61 -29.47 5.39
N ARG A 173 36.70 -29.90 6.66
CA ARG A 173 37.52 -31.06 7.03
C ARG A 173 36.78 -32.35 6.71
N ASN A 174 37.52 -33.38 6.30
CA ASN A 174 37.01 -34.74 6.09
C ASN A 174 37.72 -35.68 7.09
N ASP A 175 36.96 -36.29 7.99
CA ASP A 175 37.44 -37.28 8.96
C ASP A 175 37.19 -38.71 8.45
N SER A 176 38.08 -39.65 8.79
CA SER A 176 38.02 -41.03 8.30
C SER A 176 36.84 -41.86 8.82
N GLU A 177 36.19 -41.44 9.91
CA GLU A 177 35.05 -42.14 10.52
C GLU A 177 33.74 -41.34 10.36
N LEU A 178 33.82 -40.00 10.39
CA LEU A 178 32.65 -39.11 10.36
C LEU A 178 32.38 -38.43 9.01
N GLY A 179 33.29 -38.55 8.04
CA GLY A 179 33.20 -37.88 6.74
C GLY A 179 33.39 -36.36 6.86
N LEU A 180 32.64 -35.59 6.06
CA LEU A 180 32.65 -34.12 6.16
C LEU A 180 32.20 -33.67 7.56
N VAL A 181 33.03 -32.84 8.22
CA VAL A 181 32.82 -32.40 9.61
C VAL A 181 33.05 -30.89 9.79
N PHE A 182 32.35 -30.33 10.78
CA PHE A 182 32.66 -29.03 11.37
C PHE A 182 33.32 -29.24 12.74
N SER A 183 34.32 -28.43 13.10
CA SER A 183 34.70 -28.29 14.52
C SER A 183 33.70 -27.38 15.25
N VAL A 184 33.62 -27.48 16.58
CA VAL A 184 32.82 -26.52 17.38
C VAL A 184 33.28 -25.07 17.16
N ALA A 185 34.59 -24.84 17.00
CA ALA A 185 35.14 -23.54 16.64
C ALA A 185 34.64 -23.04 15.27
N ASP A 186 34.46 -23.93 14.29
CA ASP A 186 33.88 -23.58 12.99
C ASP A 186 32.43 -23.14 13.09
N LEU A 187 31.62 -23.77 13.97
CA LEU A 187 30.23 -23.34 14.21
C LEU A 187 30.14 -21.92 14.77
N GLN A 188 31.06 -21.58 15.69
CA GLN A 188 31.16 -20.23 16.24
C GLN A 188 31.71 -19.22 15.22
N ARG A 189 32.67 -19.63 14.38
CA ARG A 189 33.30 -18.78 13.35
C ARG A 189 32.35 -18.48 12.19
N LEU A 190 31.82 -19.53 11.56
CA LEU A 190 31.04 -19.48 10.32
C LEU A 190 29.58 -19.07 10.58
N PHE A 191 28.95 -19.62 11.61
CA PHE A 191 27.51 -19.44 11.86
C PHE A 191 27.19 -18.54 13.07
N GLY A 192 28.20 -18.20 13.89
CA GLY A 192 28.00 -17.42 15.11
C GLY A 192 27.31 -18.19 16.23
N VAL A 193 27.18 -19.52 16.13
CA VAL A 193 26.49 -20.37 17.08
C VAL A 193 27.42 -20.73 18.23
N LYS A 194 27.04 -20.33 19.45
CA LYS A 194 27.72 -20.75 20.68
C LYS A 194 27.31 -22.18 20.99
N SER A 195 28.25 -22.97 21.49
CA SER A 195 28.00 -24.35 21.91
C SER A 195 28.56 -24.56 23.33
N LYS A 196 27.90 -25.40 24.12
CA LYS A 196 28.49 -26.05 25.30
C LYS A 196 28.26 -27.55 25.22
N PHE A 197 29.15 -28.34 25.83
CA PHE A 197 28.79 -29.70 26.23
C PHE A 197 28.05 -29.63 27.57
N ASP A 198 26.96 -30.38 27.69
CA ASP A 198 26.21 -30.55 28.93
C ASP A 198 26.31 -32.01 29.35
N ILE A 199 27.01 -32.25 30.46
CA ILE A 199 27.32 -33.60 30.95
C ILE A 199 26.10 -34.29 31.56
N GLU A 200 25.13 -33.53 32.10
CA GLU A 200 23.90 -34.06 32.70
C GLU A 200 22.91 -34.55 31.63
N GLU A 201 22.82 -33.84 30.50
CA GLU A 201 22.03 -34.25 29.33
C GLU A 201 22.84 -35.13 28.34
N TYR A 202 24.14 -35.36 28.61
CA TYR A 202 25.15 -35.96 27.71
C TYR A 202 25.05 -35.45 26.25
N ALA A 203 24.93 -34.13 26.10
CA ALA A 203 24.54 -33.48 24.85
C ALA A 203 25.32 -32.19 24.55
N ILE A 204 25.52 -31.92 23.27
CA ILE A 204 25.99 -30.61 22.80
C ILE A 204 24.78 -29.68 22.70
N VAL A 205 24.76 -28.63 23.52
CA VAL A 205 23.71 -27.60 23.55
C VAL A 205 24.16 -26.41 22.71
N PHE A 206 23.46 -26.18 21.60
CA PHE A 206 23.61 -25.01 20.74
C PHE A 206 22.77 -23.83 21.25
N ASP A 207 23.41 -22.71 21.53
CA ASP A 207 22.79 -21.40 21.68
C ASP A 207 22.70 -20.73 20.30
N VAL A 208 21.51 -20.81 19.72
CA VAL A 208 21.22 -20.42 18.33
C VAL A 208 20.47 -19.08 18.32
N PRO A 209 21.15 -17.96 18.02
CA PRO A 209 20.65 -16.61 18.34
C PRO A 209 19.44 -16.15 17.51
N TRP A 210 18.99 -16.93 16.53
CA TRP A 210 17.85 -16.59 15.66
C TRP A 210 16.52 -17.23 16.07
N LEU A 211 16.50 -18.25 16.93
CA LEU A 211 15.26 -18.99 17.23
C LEU A 211 14.22 -18.20 18.03
N ASN A 212 14.65 -17.20 18.80
CA ASN A 212 13.77 -16.33 19.58
C ASN A 212 13.19 -15.14 18.78
N ARG A 213 13.45 -15.07 17.46
CA ARG A 213 12.87 -14.03 16.58
C ARG A 213 11.86 -14.66 15.63
N ARG A 214 10.67 -14.05 15.51
CA ARG A 214 9.69 -14.43 14.48
C ARG A 214 10.34 -14.28 13.11
N ASN A 215 10.26 -15.31 12.26
CA ASN A 215 10.73 -15.24 10.88
C ASN A 215 10.08 -14.04 10.17
N ASN A 216 10.87 -13.02 9.86
CA ASN A 216 10.48 -12.02 8.87
C ASN A 216 10.35 -12.75 7.54
N ARG A 217 9.11 -12.97 7.10
CA ARG A 217 8.83 -13.53 5.78
C ARG A 217 9.46 -12.60 4.75
N VAL A 218 10.40 -13.13 3.96
CA VAL A 218 10.76 -12.53 2.67
C VAL A 218 9.45 -12.31 1.92
N GLY A 219 9.31 -11.18 1.23
CA GLY A 219 8.05 -10.84 0.57
C GLY A 219 7.62 -11.99 -0.33
N GLN A 220 6.41 -12.53 -0.09
CA GLN A 220 5.85 -13.51 -1.03
C GLN A 220 5.75 -12.79 -2.38
N ALA A 221 6.46 -13.30 -3.38
CA ALA A 221 6.25 -12.89 -4.76
C ALA A 221 4.75 -12.99 -5.05
N GLU A 222 4.17 -11.97 -5.69
CA GLU A 222 2.73 -11.97 -5.99
C GLU A 222 2.40 -13.25 -6.75
N ILE A 223 1.58 -14.12 -6.15
CA ILE A 223 1.32 -15.47 -6.67
C ILE A 223 0.83 -15.33 -8.10
N PRO A 224 1.51 -15.95 -9.09
CA PRO A 224 1.25 -15.68 -10.50
C PRO A 224 -0.22 -15.96 -10.84
N VAL A 225 -0.84 -15.01 -11.55
CA VAL A 225 -2.25 -15.08 -11.92
C VAL A 225 -2.36 -15.97 -13.16
N ILE A 226 -2.43 -17.29 -12.94
CA ILE A 226 -2.61 -18.27 -14.01
C ILE A 226 -4.09 -18.26 -14.44
N LEU A 227 -4.32 -17.89 -15.71
CA LEU A 227 -5.64 -17.87 -16.36
C LEU A 227 -5.85 -19.05 -17.32
N ASP A 228 -4.77 -19.71 -17.75
CA ASP A 228 -4.83 -20.78 -18.74
C ASP A 228 -5.61 -21.99 -18.21
N GLY A 229 -6.43 -22.59 -19.07
CA GLY A 229 -7.33 -23.70 -18.74
C GLY A 229 -8.58 -23.31 -17.93
N LEU A 230 -8.73 -22.07 -17.47
CA LEU A 230 -9.94 -21.62 -16.78
C LEU A 230 -11.07 -21.27 -17.76
N PRO A 231 -12.36 -21.53 -17.42
CA PRO A 231 -13.48 -21.06 -18.21
C PRO A 231 -13.54 -19.53 -18.19
N ARG A 232 -13.67 -18.93 -19.39
CA ARG A 232 -13.54 -17.48 -19.60
C ARG A 232 -14.89 -16.79 -19.70
N PHE A 233 -15.14 -15.81 -18.84
CA PHE A 233 -16.32 -14.94 -18.87
C PHE A 233 -15.97 -13.59 -19.50
N GLN A 234 -16.86 -13.08 -20.35
CA GLN A 234 -16.68 -11.85 -21.10
C GLN A 234 -17.85 -10.88 -20.89
N PRO A 235 -17.61 -9.56 -20.99
CA PRO A 235 -18.65 -8.54 -20.89
C PRO A 235 -19.61 -8.59 -22.09
N GLY A 236 -20.79 -7.99 -21.95
CA GLY A 236 -21.72 -7.80 -23.07
C GLY A 236 -21.20 -6.77 -24.06
N SER A 237 -21.32 -7.06 -25.36
CA SER A 237 -20.80 -6.23 -26.47
C SER A 237 -21.41 -4.83 -26.57
N PHE A 238 -22.64 -4.64 -26.06
CA PHE A 238 -23.28 -3.33 -25.86
C PHE A 238 -24.11 -3.31 -24.58
N ASN A 239 -24.12 -2.19 -23.86
CA ASN A 239 -25.10 -1.89 -22.82
C ASN A 239 -25.14 -0.38 -22.48
N ILE A 240 -26.18 0.03 -21.74
CA ILE A 240 -26.16 1.20 -20.86
C ILE A 240 -25.99 0.68 -19.44
N ALA A 241 -24.96 1.12 -18.72
CA ALA A 241 -24.69 0.66 -17.35
C ALA A 241 -25.28 1.60 -16.30
N ALA A 242 -25.18 2.92 -16.51
CA ALA A 242 -25.76 3.92 -15.63
C ALA A 242 -26.19 5.18 -16.38
N VAL A 243 -27.23 5.82 -15.85
CA VAL A 243 -27.62 7.19 -16.19
C VAL A 243 -27.72 8.00 -14.90
N GLU A 244 -27.45 9.29 -14.96
CA GLU A 244 -27.49 10.17 -13.79
C GLU A 244 -27.99 11.55 -14.24
N GLN A 245 -29.05 12.03 -13.59
CA GLN A 245 -29.59 13.37 -13.80
C GLN A 245 -29.32 14.19 -12.54
N ARG A 246 -28.71 15.35 -12.71
CA ARG A 246 -28.67 16.40 -11.70
C ARG A 246 -29.59 17.54 -12.12
N ILE A 247 -30.30 18.12 -11.16
CA ILE A 247 -31.12 19.32 -11.32
C ILE A 247 -30.76 20.29 -10.18
N ASP A 248 -30.50 21.55 -10.54
CA ASP A 248 -30.34 22.66 -9.61
C ASP A 248 -31.44 23.69 -9.89
N ALA A 249 -32.41 23.81 -8.99
CA ALA A 249 -33.41 24.88 -9.00
C ALA A 249 -32.98 25.96 -8.01
N SER A 250 -32.94 27.23 -8.42
CA SER A 250 -32.53 28.34 -7.55
C SER A 250 -33.24 29.64 -7.90
N GLY A 251 -33.62 30.42 -6.88
CA GLY A 251 -34.24 31.73 -7.05
C GLY A 251 -33.96 32.64 -5.86
N SER A 252 -34.35 33.91 -5.98
CA SER A 252 -34.38 34.84 -4.85
C SER A 252 -35.65 35.70 -4.88
N GLU A 253 -35.89 36.42 -3.79
CA GLU A 253 -37.11 37.18 -3.48
C GLU A 253 -37.58 38.11 -4.61
N ASN A 254 -36.62 38.66 -5.36
CA ASN A 254 -36.86 39.58 -6.48
C ASN A 254 -36.49 38.98 -7.86
N GLY A 255 -36.35 37.65 -7.97
CA GLY A 255 -35.87 36.98 -9.18
C GLY A 255 -36.67 35.72 -9.54
N SER A 256 -36.81 35.45 -10.84
CA SER A 256 -37.43 34.21 -11.32
C SER A 256 -36.63 32.97 -10.89
N THR A 257 -37.32 31.85 -10.65
CA THR A 257 -36.65 30.59 -10.34
C THR A 257 -36.00 30.04 -11.61
N ASN A 258 -34.67 29.92 -11.59
CA ASN A 258 -33.89 29.31 -12.64
C ASN A 258 -33.78 27.79 -12.39
N PHE A 259 -34.00 26.97 -13.41
CA PHE A 259 -33.87 25.52 -13.35
C PHE A 259 -32.77 25.08 -14.31
N ARG A 260 -31.70 24.46 -13.79
CA ARG A 260 -30.59 23.94 -14.58
C ARG A 260 -30.46 22.43 -14.42
N GLY A 261 -29.91 21.76 -15.43
CA GLY A 261 -29.65 20.33 -15.40
C GLY A 261 -28.29 19.91 -15.93
N ASP A 262 -27.84 18.74 -15.47
CA ASP A 262 -26.69 18.00 -16.00
C ASP A 262 -27.13 16.54 -16.15
N PHE A 263 -27.39 16.10 -17.38
CA PHE A 263 -27.69 14.71 -17.70
C PHE A 263 -26.41 14.00 -18.16
N GLN A 264 -26.20 12.77 -17.71
CA GLN A 264 -25.10 11.94 -18.18
C GLN A 264 -25.49 10.47 -18.28
N ALA A 265 -24.94 9.79 -19.29
CA ALA A 265 -25.13 8.38 -19.56
C ALA A 265 -23.78 7.70 -19.83
N VAL A 266 -23.65 6.44 -19.39
CA VAL A 266 -22.43 5.64 -19.56
C VAL A 266 -22.76 4.16 -19.74
N GLY A 267 -21.98 3.49 -20.58
CA GLY A 267 -22.10 2.06 -20.82
C GLY A 267 -20.91 1.51 -21.60
N THR A 268 -21.01 0.26 -22.06
CA THR A 268 -20.00 -0.39 -22.91
C THR A 268 -20.51 -0.52 -24.35
N ALA A 269 -19.60 -0.42 -25.32
CA ALA A 269 -19.78 -0.80 -26.73
C ALA A 269 -18.45 -1.33 -27.27
N PHE A 270 -18.42 -2.45 -28.00
CA PHE A 270 -17.20 -2.95 -28.70
C PHE A 270 -15.92 -3.00 -27.82
N ASP A 271 -16.06 -3.49 -26.58
CA ASP A 271 -15.04 -3.55 -25.51
C ASP A 271 -14.49 -2.19 -25.01
N GLY A 272 -15.04 -1.07 -25.48
CA GLY A 272 -14.78 0.26 -24.93
C GLY A 272 -15.96 0.79 -24.10
N SER A 273 -15.71 1.80 -23.28
CA SER A 273 -16.79 2.61 -22.72
C SER A 273 -17.29 3.61 -23.75
N TRP A 274 -18.57 3.93 -23.67
CA TRP A 274 -19.12 5.15 -24.25
C TRP A 274 -19.69 6.01 -23.11
N PHE A 275 -19.60 7.33 -23.28
CA PHE A 275 -20.07 8.33 -22.32
C PHE A 275 -20.69 9.50 -23.07
N VAL A 276 -21.82 10.01 -22.57
CA VAL A 276 -22.48 11.23 -23.07
C VAL A 276 -22.86 12.10 -21.88
N ARG A 277 -22.70 13.42 -22.01
CA ARG A 277 -23.13 14.42 -21.03
C ARG A 277 -23.80 15.60 -21.72
N ALA A 278 -25.08 15.80 -21.45
CA ALA A 278 -25.84 16.97 -21.86
C ALA A 278 -25.94 17.97 -20.71
N ASN A 279 -25.49 19.19 -20.98
CA ASN A 279 -25.69 20.36 -20.14
C ASN A 279 -27.04 21.00 -20.54
N GLN A 280 -27.82 21.41 -19.54
CA GLN A 280 -29.18 21.91 -19.70
C GLN A 280 -29.25 23.30 -19.02
N PRO A 281 -28.81 24.38 -19.70
CA PRO A 281 -28.69 25.73 -19.14
C PRO A 281 -30.02 26.32 -18.66
N ASP A 282 -31.11 25.93 -19.34
CA ASP A 282 -32.48 25.93 -18.85
C ASP A 282 -33.01 24.48 -18.99
N LEU A 283 -33.67 23.96 -17.94
CA LEU A 283 -34.22 22.60 -17.93
C LEU A 283 -35.50 22.46 -18.77
N TRP A 284 -36.21 23.56 -19.03
CA TRP A 284 -37.50 23.58 -19.72
C TRP A 284 -37.38 24.00 -21.18
N ASP A 285 -36.42 24.88 -21.51
CA ASP A 285 -36.04 25.12 -22.90
C ASP A 285 -35.03 24.06 -23.40
N GLY A 286 -35.56 23.06 -24.12
CA GLY A 286 -34.76 22.05 -24.81
C GLY A 286 -33.89 22.58 -25.96
N GLY A 287 -34.11 23.82 -26.43
CA GLY A 287 -33.25 24.49 -27.40
C GLY A 287 -31.88 24.86 -26.81
N SER A 288 -31.84 25.28 -25.55
CA SER A 288 -30.59 25.58 -24.82
C SER A 288 -29.68 24.36 -24.56
N TRP A 289 -30.20 23.13 -24.73
CA TRP A 289 -29.50 21.91 -24.34
C TRP A 289 -28.35 21.59 -25.29
N ASN A 290 -27.18 21.32 -24.73
CA ASN A 290 -25.97 21.04 -25.49
C ASN A 290 -25.24 19.79 -24.97
N ILE A 291 -24.77 18.95 -25.88
CA ILE A 291 -23.94 17.77 -25.61
C ILE A 291 -22.53 18.26 -25.30
N SER A 292 -22.39 18.78 -24.08
CA SER A 292 -21.13 19.25 -23.49
C SER A 292 -20.00 18.23 -23.62
N GLU A 293 -20.30 16.93 -23.62
CA GLU A 293 -19.31 15.88 -23.87
C GLU A 293 -19.94 14.64 -24.52
N ALA A 294 -19.28 14.05 -25.52
CA ALA A 294 -19.51 12.67 -25.89
C ALA A 294 -18.18 11.99 -26.25
N GLN A 295 -17.91 10.85 -25.63
CA GLN A 295 -16.62 10.17 -25.72
C GLN A 295 -16.83 8.65 -25.84
N TYR A 296 -16.20 8.03 -26.84
CA TYR A 296 -15.94 6.60 -26.88
C TYR A 296 -14.48 6.32 -26.54
N LEU A 297 -14.23 5.29 -25.74
CA LEU A 297 -12.92 5.00 -25.18
C LEU A 297 -12.68 3.50 -25.01
N ARG A 298 -11.80 2.93 -25.84
CA ARG A 298 -11.30 1.56 -25.69
C ARG A 298 -9.88 1.60 -25.16
N GLN A 299 -9.62 0.93 -24.04
CA GLN A 299 -8.34 0.99 -23.33
C GLN A 299 -7.80 -0.42 -23.06
N THR A 300 -6.53 -0.65 -23.44
CA THR A 300 -5.79 -1.89 -23.17
C THR A 300 -4.36 -1.55 -22.74
N ASP A 301 -3.54 -2.54 -22.36
CA ASP A 301 -2.15 -2.26 -21.98
C ASP A 301 -1.30 -1.82 -23.18
N LYS A 302 -1.59 -2.33 -24.39
CA LYS A 302 -0.77 -2.11 -25.60
C LYS A 302 -1.33 -1.04 -26.55
N THR A 303 -2.65 -0.84 -26.59
CA THR A 303 -3.31 0.13 -27.46
C THR A 303 -4.49 0.82 -26.80
N ASP A 304 -4.71 2.10 -27.11
CA ASP A 304 -5.95 2.81 -26.77
C ASP A 304 -6.55 3.48 -28.00
N TYR A 305 -7.87 3.63 -27.99
CA TYR A 305 -8.66 4.39 -28.95
C TYR A 305 -9.56 5.37 -28.19
N PHE A 306 -9.48 6.65 -28.53
CA PHE A 306 -10.35 7.72 -28.03
C PHE A 306 -11.08 8.33 -29.23
N VAL A 307 -12.41 8.47 -29.18
CA VAL A 307 -13.21 9.09 -30.25
C VAL A 307 -14.22 10.07 -29.65
N GLY A 308 -14.38 11.24 -30.26
CA GLY A 308 -15.22 12.33 -29.77
C GLY A 308 -14.45 13.33 -28.89
N SER A 309 -15.13 13.92 -27.91
CA SER A 309 -14.59 14.87 -26.94
C SER A 309 -13.38 14.29 -26.20
N GLN A 310 -12.23 14.98 -26.28
CA GLN A 310 -11.01 14.64 -25.54
C GLN A 310 -10.03 15.82 -25.56
N PRO A 311 -9.09 15.95 -24.60
CA PRO A 311 -7.97 16.85 -24.78
C PRO A 311 -7.02 16.32 -25.88
N SER A 312 -6.43 17.22 -26.65
CA SER A 312 -5.31 16.93 -27.56
C SER A 312 -4.12 16.33 -26.81
N PHE A 313 -3.30 15.51 -27.47
CA PHE A 313 -2.10 14.96 -26.82
C PHE A 313 -0.98 16.00 -26.68
N TRP A 314 -0.91 16.99 -27.57
CA TRP A 314 -0.09 18.19 -27.40
C TRP A 314 -0.85 19.23 -26.57
N GLN A 315 -0.13 20.23 -26.04
CA GLN A 315 -0.71 21.38 -25.35
C GLN A 315 -0.15 22.66 -25.96
N ARG A 316 -1.02 23.63 -26.25
CA ARG A 316 -0.64 24.96 -26.72
C ARG A 316 -1.01 26.03 -25.70
N LEU A 317 -0.28 27.16 -25.68
CA LEU A 317 -0.70 28.34 -24.92
C LEU A 317 -1.81 29.10 -25.68
N GLY A 318 -2.81 29.61 -24.95
CA GLY A 318 -3.84 30.51 -25.49
C GLY A 318 -5.15 29.87 -26.00
N THR A 319 -5.12 28.70 -26.65
CA THR A 319 -6.30 28.13 -27.34
C THR A 319 -7.48 27.79 -26.40
N GLY A 320 -8.71 27.97 -26.90
CA GLY A 320 -9.96 27.67 -26.22
C GLY A 320 -10.88 26.76 -27.04
N GLY A 321 -12.00 26.32 -26.45
CA GLY A 321 -12.86 25.27 -27.01
C GLY A 321 -12.39 23.86 -26.67
N ASP A 322 -13.26 22.89 -26.91
CA ASP A 322 -12.95 21.46 -26.81
C ASP A 322 -12.29 20.95 -28.09
N TYR A 323 -11.55 19.85 -27.99
CA TYR A 323 -11.11 19.09 -29.14
C TYR A 323 -12.00 17.85 -29.33
N TRP A 324 -12.45 17.62 -30.55
CA TRP A 324 -13.31 16.50 -30.94
C TRP A 324 -12.70 15.77 -32.12
N GLY A 325 -12.28 14.52 -31.92
CA GLY A 325 -11.53 13.79 -32.94
C GLY A 325 -11.32 12.33 -32.58
N LEU A 326 -10.41 11.69 -33.32
CA LEU A 326 -9.90 10.35 -33.03
C LEU A 326 -8.46 10.48 -32.52
N THR A 327 -8.12 9.76 -31.45
CA THR A 327 -6.73 9.52 -31.03
C THR A 327 -6.48 8.03 -30.90
N PHE A 328 -5.42 7.55 -31.55
CA PHE A 328 -4.87 6.21 -31.40
C PHE A 328 -3.54 6.29 -30.64
N ILE A 329 -3.35 5.39 -29.67
CA ILE A 329 -2.07 5.19 -28.98
C ILE A 329 -1.63 3.74 -29.15
N GLN A 330 -0.35 3.55 -29.42
CA GLN A 330 0.32 2.23 -29.39
C GLN A 330 1.52 2.28 -28.43
N ARG A 331 1.71 1.24 -27.63
CA ARG A 331 2.78 1.10 -26.64
C ARG A 331 3.56 -0.19 -26.82
N GLN A 332 4.84 -0.15 -26.51
CA GLN A 332 5.76 -1.28 -26.47
C GLN A 332 6.64 -1.18 -25.23
N GLY A 333 6.73 -2.24 -24.42
CA GLY A 333 7.61 -2.30 -23.24
C GLY A 333 7.09 -1.64 -21.97
N PHE A 334 5.83 -1.16 -21.91
CA PHE A 334 5.22 -0.68 -20.66
C PHE A 334 3.69 -0.75 -20.64
N GLU A 335 3.14 -0.80 -19.42
CA GLU A 335 1.71 -0.68 -19.10
C GLU A 335 1.38 0.76 -18.67
N PRO A 336 0.26 1.37 -19.13
CA PRO A 336 -0.15 2.70 -18.71
C PRO A 336 -0.74 2.70 -17.28
N PRO A 337 -0.64 3.82 -16.55
CA PRO A 337 -1.20 3.93 -15.20
C PRO A 337 -2.73 3.80 -15.21
N GLN A 338 -3.26 3.05 -14.25
CA GLN A 338 -4.69 2.78 -14.12
C GLN A 338 -5.36 3.84 -13.22
N ASN A 339 -6.21 4.67 -13.81
CA ASN A 339 -6.82 5.83 -13.15
C ASN A 339 -8.07 5.45 -12.34
N PHE A 340 -7.90 5.18 -11.04
CA PHE A 340 -8.98 4.90 -10.10
C PHE A 340 -9.72 6.17 -9.61
N GLY A 341 -10.39 6.86 -10.53
CA GLY A 341 -11.26 8.01 -10.24
C GLY A 341 -12.29 8.27 -11.34
N GLY A 342 -13.38 8.96 -11.02
CA GLY A 342 -14.34 9.44 -12.01
C GLY A 342 -13.92 10.80 -12.57
N GLY A 343 -13.74 10.89 -13.88
CA GLY A 343 -13.25 12.10 -14.55
C GLY A 343 -13.13 11.91 -16.06
N THR A 344 -12.61 12.93 -16.75
CA THR A 344 -12.29 12.84 -18.18
C THR A 344 -11.05 11.99 -18.40
N SER A 345 -11.02 11.21 -19.49
CA SER A 345 -9.86 10.42 -19.87
C SER A 345 -8.94 11.23 -20.77
N ASP A 346 -7.63 11.12 -20.56
CA ASP A 346 -6.61 11.99 -21.14
C ASP A 346 -5.53 11.16 -21.86
N PRO A 347 -5.38 11.27 -23.20
CA PRO A 347 -4.36 10.56 -23.97
C PRO A 347 -2.94 10.69 -23.40
N ARG A 348 -2.60 11.86 -22.84
CA ARG A 348 -1.26 12.17 -22.32
C ARG A 348 -0.89 11.39 -21.07
N GLN A 349 -1.90 10.91 -20.32
CA GLN A 349 -1.71 10.08 -19.14
C GLN A 349 -1.49 8.60 -19.52
N ARG A 350 -2.00 8.19 -20.69
CA ARG A 350 -1.79 6.86 -21.28
C ARG A 350 -0.49 6.73 -22.07
N LEU A 351 0.26 7.83 -22.24
CA LEU A 351 1.62 7.89 -22.78
C LEU A 351 2.71 7.89 -21.69
N GLN A 352 2.40 7.36 -20.50
CA GLN A 352 3.28 7.27 -19.33
C GLN A 352 3.19 5.85 -18.76
N ALA A 353 4.19 5.39 -18.01
CA ALA A 353 4.13 4.06 -17.38
C ALA A 353 3.55 4.07 -15.96
N ASP A 354 2.87 2.99 -15.57
CA ASP A 354 2.45 2.75 -14.17
C ASP A 354 3.65 2.52 -13.24
N LYS A 355 4.64 1.81 -13.77
CA LYS A 355 5.87 1.35 -13.11
C LYS A 355 7.07 1.73 -13.96
N ILE A 356 8.15 2.17 -13.33
CA ILE A 356 9.46 2.30 -13.98
C ILE A 356 10.47 1.54 -13.13
N GLY A 357 11.09 0.51 -13.71
CA GLY A 357 12.17 -0.25 -13.07
C GLY A 357 13.39 0.64 -12.80
N ARG A 358 14.06 0.39 -11.67
CA ARG A 358 15.27 1.11 -11.26
C ARG A 358 16.36 0.16 -10.81
N THR A 359 17.57 0.41 -11.26
CA THR A 359 18.78 -0.23 -10.74
C THR A 359 19.23 0.45 -9.44
N VAL A 360 19.27 -0.30 -8.34
CA VAL A 360 19.79 0.12 -7.03
C VAL A 360 21.17 -0.48 -6.83
N THR A 361 22.20 0.37 -6.79
CA THR A 361 23.61 -0.05 -6.69
C THR A 361 24.34 0.66 -5.56
N GLY A 362 25.31 -0.03 -4.96
CA GLY A 362 26.25 0.57 -4.02
C GLY A 362 27.43 -0.34 -3.74
N ARG A 363 28.29 0.09 -2.81
CA ARG A 363 29.47 -0.67 -2.36
C ARG A 363 29.30 -1.15 -0.92
N ALA A 364 29.87 -2.31 -0.61
CA ALA A 364 29.93 -2.91 0.72
C ALA A 364 31.14 -3.85 0.82
N GLU A 365 31.50 -4.29 2.02
CA GLU A 365 32.57 -5.28 2.21
C GLU A 365 32.11 -6.67 1.69
N PRO A 366 33.00 -7.47 1.06
CA PRO A 366 32.70 -8.85 0.72
C PRO A 366 32.16 -9.64 1.91
N GLY A 367 31.17 -10.49 1.68
CA GLY A 367 30.42 -11.19 2.73
C GLY A 367 29.36 -10.35 3.45
N THR A 368 29.15 -9.07 3.09
CA THR A 368 27.98 -8.30 3.57
C THR A 368 26.70 -8.81 2.90
N LEU A 369 25.67 -9.14 3.67
CA LEU A 369 24.35 -9.41 3.13
C LEU A 369 23.57 -8.10 3.05
N VAL A 370 23.26 -7.69 1.84
CA VAL A 370 22.50 -6.49 1.54
C VAL A 370 21.05 -6.88 1.32
N ARG A 371 20.12 -6.28 2.09
CA ARG A 371 18.67 -6.45 1.93
C ARG A 371 18.04 -5.16 1.41
N LEU A 372 17.28 -5.24 0.34
CA LEU A 372 16.42 -4.16 -0.13
C LEU A 372 15.00 -4.35 0.44
N VAL A 373 14.45 -3.31 1.07
CA VAL A 373 13.19 -3.37 1.84
C VAL A 373 12.26 -2.22 1.46
N GLN A 374 10.95 -2.45 1.46
CA GLN A 374 9.95 -1.43 1.17
C GLN A 374 9.53 -0.64 2.43
N GLY A 375 9.90 0.65 2.46
CA GLY A 375 9.63 1.56 3.59
C GLY A 375 10.25 1.10 4.91
N PHE A 376 9.64 1.50 6.02
CA PHE A 376 9.99 1.05 7.37
C PHE A 376 9.28 -0.26 7.79
N GLY A 377 8.74 -1.02 6.83
CA GLY A 377 8.13 -2.32 7.08
C GLY A 377 9.13 -3.47 6.88
N ASN A 378 8.77 -4.69 7.28
CA ASN A 378 9.67 -5.86 7.14
C ASN A 378 9.57 -6.53 5.75
N ASN A 379 9.07 -5.83 4.72
CA ASN A 379 8.85 -6.39 3.39
C ASN A 379 10.15 -6.37 2.57
N VAL A 380 10.93 -7.46 2.65
CA VAL A 380 12.15 -7.67 1.86
C VAL A 380 11.76 -7.93 0.40
N ILE A 381 12.30 -7.11 -0.51
CA ILE A 381 12.11 -7.18 -1.97
C ILE A 381 13.17 -8.06 -2.61
N GLY A 382 14.40 -8.02 -2.08
CA GLY A 382 15.53 -8.81 -2.58
C GLY A 382 16.70 -8.81 -1.60
N GLU A 383 17.56 -9.79 -1.75
CA GLU A 383 18.78 -9.96 -0.95
C GLU A 383 19.96 -10.29 -1.85
N ILE A 384 21.13 -9.73 -1.58
CA ILE A 384 22.39 -10.02 -2.27
C ILE A 384 23.49 -10.19 -1.21
N LEU A 385 24.15 -11.34 -1.19
CA LEU A 385 25.42 -11.49 -0.49
C LEU A 385 26.53 -10.95 -1.41
N VAL A 386 27.26 -9.95 -0.93
CA VAL A 386 28.27 -9.24 -1.72
C VAL A 386 29.51 -10.11 -1.87
N ASP A 387 29.97 -10.28 -3.11
CA ASP A 387 31.16 -11.05 -3.47
C ASP A 387 32.45 -10.20 -3.39
N SER A 388 33.55 -10.74 -3.93
CA SER A 388 34.86 -10.08 -3.96
C SER A 388 34.91 -8.77 -4.75
N SER A 389 33.89 -8.43 -5.57
CA SER A 389 33.80 -7.12 -6.24
C SER A 389 33.48 -5.97 -5.27
N GLY A 390 32.93 -6.27 -4.09
CA GLY A 390 32.46 -5.27 -3.13
C GLY A 390 31.28 -4.43 -3.63
N ILE A 391 30.55 -4.89 -4.64
CA ILE A 391 29.41 -4.17 -5.26
C ILE A 391 28.12 -5.00 -5.09
N TYR A 392 27.00 -4.32 -4.78
CA TYR A 392 25.66 -4.89 -4.88
C TYR A 392 24.86 -4.19 -5.99
N ARG A 393 23.99 -4.94 -6.68
CA ARG A 393 23.12 -4.44 -7.75
C ARG A 393 21.76 -5.14 -7.75
N PHE A 394 20.72 -4.43 -7.32
CA PHE A 394 19.33 -4.86 -7.52
C PHE A 394 18.80 -4.22 -8.81
N GLU A 395 18.35 -5.02 -9.77
CA GLU A 395 17.82 -4.53 -11.05
C GLU A 395 16.30 -4.48 -11.06
N ASN A 396 15.73 -3.67 -11.98
CA ASN A 396 14.29 -3.58 -12.25
C ASN A 396 13.40 -3.37 -11.00
N ILE A 397 13.87 -2.64 -9.99
CA ILE A 397 13.08 -2.33 -8.80
C ILE A 397 11.97 -1.36 -9.17
N THR A 398 10.75 -1.86 -9.30
CA THR A 398 9.59 -1.07 -9.70
C THR A 398 8.97 -0.33 -8.52
N ALA A 399 8.91 0.99 -8.60
CA ALA A 399 7.92 1.78 -7.85
C ALA A 399 6.66 1.94 -8.71
N LYS A 400 5.47 1.68 -8.14
CA LYS A 400 4.21 2.23 -8.66
C LYS A 400 4.22 3.76 -8.44
N ARG A 401 3.58 4.54 -9.32
CA ARG A 401 3.45 6.00 -9.24
C ARG A 401 3.34 6.53 -7.79
N GLY A 402 4.37 7.22 -7.32
CA GLY A 402 4.48 7.72 -5.95
C GLY A 402 5.93 7.85 -5.49
N ILE A 403 6.14 8.00 -4.18
CA ILE A 403 7.47 7.91 -3.58
C ILE A 403 7.73 6.43 -3.25
N GLY A 404 8.56 5.78 -4.07
CA GLY A 404 9.18 4.51 -3.72
C GLY A 404 10.24 4.73 -2.65
N ASN A 405 9.82 4.81 -1.38
CA ASN A 405 10.73 4.73 -0.24
C ASN A 405 11.21 3.28 -0.12
N PHE A 406 12.45 3.03 -0.51
CA PHE A 406 13.15 1.78 -0.22
C PHE A 406 14.32 2.05 0.72
N VAL A 407 14.62 1.06 1.55
CA VAL A 407 15.72 1.09 2.51
C VAL A 407 16.64 -0.08 2.20
N VAL A 408 17.94 0.19 2.17
CA VAL A 408 18.99 -0.81 2.01
C VAL A 408 19.62 -1.06 3.36
N PHE A 409 19.47 -2.28 3.87
CA PHE A 409 20.09 -2.74 5.11
C PHE A 409 21.33 -3.58 4.78
N LEU A 410 22.50 -3.17 5.26
CA LEU A 410 23.76 -3.88 5.05
C LEU A 410 24.12 -4.62 6.34
N TYR A 411 24.00 -5.95 6.33
CA TYR A 411 24.32 -6.81 7.47
C TYR A 411 25.75 -7.33 7.35
N PRO A 412 26.68 -6.92 8.23
CA PRO A 412 28.09 -7.34 8.15
C PRO A 412 28.22 -8.85 8.32
N GLN A 413 29.12 -9.47 7.55
CA GLN A 413 29.38 -10.92 7.55
C GLN A 413 28.11 -11.78 7.37
N GLY A 414 27.08 -11.23 6.73
CA GLY A 414 25.79 -11.88 6.50
C GLY A 414 24.92 -12.12 7.74
N ARG A 415 25.29 -11.56 8.89
CA ARG A 415 24.67 -11.84 10.20
C ARG A 415 23.42 -10.98 10.43
N LEU A 416 22.24 -11.57 10.25
CA LEU A 416 20.93 -10.92 10.44
C LEU A 416 20.62 -10.57 11.91
N THR A 417 21.43 -11.08 12.84
CA THR A 417 21.39 -10.75 14.26
C THR A 417 22.17 -9.48 14.60
N ALA A 418 23.13 -9.06 13.75
CA ALA A 418 23.88 -7.82 13.91
C ALA A 418 23.01 -6.58 13.61
N GLN A 419 23.43 -5.43 14.10
CA GLN A 419 22.85 -4.15 13.71
C GLN A 419 23.33 -3.79 12.29
N PRO A 420 22.42 -3.62 11.31
CA PRO A 420 22.82 -3.27 9.95
C PRO A 420 23.17 -1.79 9.83
N GLU A 421 24.05 -1.46 8.87
CA GLU A 421 24.11 -0.10 8.33
C GLU A 421 22.82 0.15 7.50
N ILE A 422 22.25 1.34 7.60
CA ILE A 422 20.98 1.70 6.96
C ILE A 422 21.25 2.81 5.94
N ARG A 423 20.91 2.56 4.67
CA ARG A 423 21.02 3.54 3.58
C ARG A 423 19.68 3.72 2.86
N ASP A 424 19.30 4.96 2.60
CA ASP A 424 18.08 5.29 1.88
C ASP A 424 18.23 5.10 0.36
N ALA A 425 17.25 4.46 -0.28
CA ALA A 425 17.15 4.25 -1.71
C ALA A 425 15.79 4.76 -2.22
N ARG A 426 15.62 6.09 -2.29
CA ARG A 426 14.33 6.71 -2.62
C ARG A 426 14.17 6.98 -4.12
N PHE A 427 13.12 6.42 -4.71
CA PHE A 427 12.80 6.63 -6.13
C PHE A 427 11.44 7.31 -6.33
N THR A 428 11.49 8.52 -6.89
CA THR A 428 10.36 9.19 -7.54
C THR A 428 10.36 8.91 -9.04
N THR A 429 9.17 8.85 -9.64
CA THR A 429 8.95 8.72 -11.09
C THR A 429 8.56 10.06 -11.67
N VAL A 430 9.30 10.57 -12.66
CA VAL A 430 8.91 11.78 -13.40
C VAL A 430 7.66 11.46 -14.25
N PRO A 431 6.55 12.21 -14.13
CA PRO A 431 5.39 12.03 -15.01
C PRO A 431 5.80 12.18 -16.48
N GLY A 432 5.36 11.27 -17.34
CA GLY A 432 5.75 11.20 -18.75
C GLY A 432 6.95 10.31 -19.08
N GLN A 433 7.80 9.96 -18.10
CA GLN A 433 8.90 9.01 -18.31
C GLN A 433 8.38 7.58 -18.57
N ILE A 434 9.07 6.82 -19.43
CA ILE A 434 8.82 5.41 -19.73
C ILE A 434 10.12 4.57 -19.55
N PRO A 435 10.04 3.23 -19.37
CA PRO A 435 11.21 2.38 -19.15
C PRO A 435 12.24 2.39 -20.29
N ALA A 436 13.50 2.06 -19.99
CA ALA A 436 14.54 1.94 -20.99
C ALA A 436 14.19 0.90 -22.07
N GLY A 437 14.42 1.22 -23.35
CA GLY A 437 14.06 0.39 -24.49
C GLY A 437 12.55 0.41 -24.84
N ALA A 438 11.70 0.96 -23.99
CA ALA A 438 10.26 1.07 -24.24
C ALA A 438 9.94 2.23 -25.20
N SER A 439 8.82 2.14 -25.90
CA SER A 439 8.35 3.23 -26.76
C SER A 439 6.83 3.37 -26.79
N ALA A 440 6.37 4.58 -27.12
CA ALA A 440 4.97 4.84 -27.43
C ALA A 440 4.85 5.68 -28.69
N TRP A 441 3.77 5.45 -29.44
CA TRP A 441 3.33 6.29 -30.54
C TRP A 441 1.93 6.82 -30.23
N VAL A 442 1.66 8.06 -30.63
CA VAL A 442 0.32 8.65 -30.65
C VAL A 442 0.07 9.26 -32.02
N VAL A 443 -1.13 9.05 -32.55
CA VAL A 443 -1.67 9.70 -33.75
C VAL A 443 -3.03 10.26 -33.39
N SER A 444 -3.31 11.49 -33.78
CA SER A 444 -4.59 12.15 -33.47
C SER A 444 -5.02 13.08 -34.59
N GLY A 445 -6.32 13.18 -34.85
CA GLY A 445 -6.91 14.04 -35.87
C GLY A 445 -8.38 14.35 -35.56
N GLY A 446 -8.78 15.61 -35.71
CA GLY A 446 -10.09 16.08 -35.29
C GLY A 446 -10.31 17.56 -35.60
N LEU A 447 -11.39 18.12 -35.05
CA LEU A 447 -11.76 19.52 -35.17
C LEU A 447 -11.77 20.17 -33.78
N GLN A 448 -11.52 21.46 -33.74
CA GLN A 448 -11.91 22.31 -32.60
C GLN A 448 -13.44 22.43 -32.55
N ARG A 449 -13.99 22.53 -31.34
CA ARG A 449 -15.43 22.59 -31.09
C ARG A 449 -15.73 23.59 -29.98
N ASP A 450 -16.65 24.51 -30.22
CA ASP A 450 -17.01 25.56 -29.27
C ASP A 450 -18.53 25.73 -29.14
N PHE A 451 -18.99 26.34 -28.04
CA PHE A 451 -20.40 26.62 -27.73
C PHE A 451 -20.70 28.13 -27.70
N SER A 452 -20.02 28.90 -28.55
CA SER A 452 -20.34 30.31 -28.77
C SER A 452 -21.67 30.45 -29.51
N GLY A 453 -22.68 30.96 -28.79
CA GLY A 453 -24.09 30.92 -29.19
C GLY A 453 -24.79 29.70 -28.57
N ASN A 454 -25.85 29.93 -27.80
CA ASN A 454 -26.49 28.91 -26.95
C ASN A 454 -27.25 27.82 -27.72
N ASP A 455 -27.38 27.96 -29.04
CA ASP A 455 -28.45 27.32 -29.83
C ASP A 455 -27.98 26.06 -30.59
N SER A 456 -26.80 25.51 -30.26
CA SER A 456 -26.19 24.36 -30.95
C SER A 456 -26.03 23.14 -30.05
N LEU A 457 -26.81 22.09 -30.33
CA LEU A 457 -26.81 20.82 -29.60
C LEU A 457 -25.44 20.12 -29.55
N LEU A 458 -24.61 20.26 -30.59
CA LEU A 458 -23.27 19.64 -30.65
C LEU A 458 -22.13 20.64 -30.43
N GLY A 459 -22.41 21.94 -30.47
CA GLY A 459 -21.42 23.00 -30.64
C GLY A 459 -21.06 23.23 -32.11
N ASN A 460 -20.38 24.34 -32.37
CA ASN A 460 -19.85 24.71 -33.67
C ASN A 460 -18.47 24.07 -33.86
N PHE A 461 -18.29 23.30 -34.93
CA PHE A 461 -16.99 22.72 -35.29
C PHE A 461 -16.22 23.67 -36.21
N SER A 462 -14.97 23.94 -35.89
CA SER A 462 -14.10 24.87 -36.63
C SER A 462 -12.81 24.17 -37.11
N GLU A 463 -11.66 24.68 -36.72
CA GLU A 463 -10.36 24.39 -37.35
C GLU A 463 -9.96 22.91 -37.22
N PHE A 464 -9.40 22.36 -38.30
CA PHE A 464 -8.77 21.04 -38.25
C PHE A 464 -7.49 21.07 -37.40
N ARG A 465 -7.37 20.10 -36.50
CA ARG A 465 -6.28 19.96 -35.55
C ARG A 465 -5.85 18.50 -35.45
N GLY A 466 -4.55 18.23 -35.51
CA GLY A 466 -4.04 16.85 -35.52
C GLY A 466 -2.53 16.74 -35.34
N GLY A 467 -2.01 15.53 -35.28
CA GLY A 467 -0.57 15.31 -35.18
C GLY A 467 -0.16 13.86 -34.93
N ILE A 468 1.16 13.64 -34.97
CA ILE A 468 1.82 12.38 -34.67
C ILE A 468 3.03 12.64 -33.77
N ALA A 469 3.21 11.81 -32.74
CA ALA A 469 4.40 11.86 -31.89
C ALA A 469 4.85 10.47 -31.42
N ARG A 470 6.14 10.38 -31.10
CA ARG A 470 6.79 9.18 -30.56
C ARG A 470 7.53 9.53 -29.27
N ARG A 471 7.39 8.69 -28.24
CA ARG A 471 8.24 8.69 -27.03
C ARG A 471 9.15 7.47 -27.03
N LEU A 472 10.40 7.66 -26.60
CA LEU A 472 11.45 6.65 -26.48
C LEU A 472 12.08 6.71 -25.09
N GLY A 473 12.06 5.60 -24.36
CA GLY A 473 12.85 5.44 -23.14
C GLY A 473 14.31 5.15 -23.50
N VAL A 474 15.13 6.20 -23.55
CA VAL A 474 16.55 6.11 -23.93
C VAL A 474 17.36 5.43 -22.82
N SER A 475 17.00 5.65 -21.55
CA SER A 475 17.63 5.01 -20.38
C SER A 475 16.71 5.03 -19.16
N GLU A 476 17.15 4.42 -18.05
CA GLU A 476 16.48 4.57 -16.75
C GLU A 476 16.33 6.04 -16.30
N THR A 477 17.18 6.94 -16.80
CA THR A 477 17.24 8.35 -16.40
C THR A 477 16.61 9.31 -17.40
N LEU A 478 16.37 8.88 -18.65
CA LEU A 478 15.96 9.75 -19.76
C LEU A 478 14.89 9.09 -20.66
N THR A 479 13.79 9.81 -20.86
CA THR A 479 12.86 9.61 -21.98
C THR A 479 12.87 10.85 -22.86
N LEU A 480 12.91 10.65 -24.18
CA LEU A 480 12.74 11.70 -25.18
C LEU A 480 11.43 11.50 -25.92
N GLY A 481 10.75 12.59 -26.27
CA GLY A 481 9.62 12.61 -27.19
C GLY A 481 9.87 13.55 -28.35
N PHE A 482 9.33 13.22 -29.52
CA PHE A 482 9.37 14.08 -30.70
C PHE A 482 8.15 13.83 -31.60
N GLY A 483 7.73 14.84 -32.35
CA GLY A 483 6.57 14.73 -33.23
C GLY A 483 6.34 15.96 -34.11
N GLY A 484 5.25 15.91 -34.88
CA GLY A 484 4.73 17.05 -35.64
C GLY A 484 3.23 17.17 -35.40
N VAL A 485 2.74 18.39 -35.17
CA VAL A 485 1.33 18.70 -34.99
C VAL A 485 0.91 19.83 -35.92
N TYR A 486 -0.34 19.83 -36.34
CA TYR A 486 -0.99 20.90 -37.07
C TYR A 486 -2.09 21.49 -36.18
N ASP A 487 -1.92 22.75 -35.79
CA ASP A 487 -2.77 23.47 -34.85
C ASP A 487 -2.68 24.96 -35.20
N GLU A 488 -3.59 25.42 -36.08
CA GLU A 488 -3.52 26.64 -36.92
C GLU A 488 -2.32 26.66 -37.90
N SER A 489 -1.12 26.30 -37.44
CA SER A 489 0.10 26.14 -38.24
C SER A 489 0.80 24.80 -37.96
N LEU A 490 1.75 24.41 -38.82
CA LEU A 490 2.59 23.23 -38.62
C LEU A 490 3.65 23.51 -37.54
N ARG A 491 3.70 22.68 -36.50
CA ARG A 491 4.60 22.83 -35.35
C ARG A 491 5.34 21.52 -35.05
N GLY A 492 6.63 21.61 -34.75
CA GLY A 492 7.42 20.50 -34.22
C GLY A 492 7.20 20.34 -32.71
N LEU A 493 6.95 19.13 -32.25
CA LEU A 493 6.89 18.77 -30.83
C LEU A 493 8.23 18.16 -30.38
N ALA A 494 8.74 18.60 -29.23
CA ALA A 494 9.86 17.99 -28.53
C ALA A 494 9.53 17.82 -27.04
N GLU A 495 9.90 16.69 -26.44
CA GLU A 495 9.66 16.38 -25.03
C GLU A 495 10.90 15.77 -24.37
N ILE A 496 11.15 16.11 -23.11
CA ILE A 496 12.26 15.59 -22.32
C ILE A 496 11.75 15.26 -20.92
N PHE A 497 11.90 14.00 -20.50
CA PHE A 497 11.64 13.56 -19.13
C PHE A 497 12.93 12.99 -18.55
N PHE A 498 13.56 13.71 -17.63
CA PHE A 498 14.91 13.46 -17.15
C PHE A 498 15.00 13.44 -15.61
N ARG A 499 15.65 12.42 -15.08
CA ARG A 499 16.03 12.30 -13.66
C ARG A 499 17.41 11.62 -13.56
N PRO A 500 18.51 12.37 -13.36
CA PRO A 500 19.84 11.79 -13.17
C PRO A 500 19.92 10.96 -11.88
N LYS A 501 20.85 10.00 -11.80
CA LYS A 501 20.96 9.08 -10.64
C LYS A 501 21.45 9.75 -9.36
N ASN A 502 22.35 10.74 -9.47
CA ASN A 502 23.11 11.28 -8.34
C ASN A 502 22.78 12.76 -8.02
N ILE A 503 21.78 13.34 -8.68
CA ILE A 503 21.30 14.70 -8.40
C ILE A 503 19.79 14.59 -8.15
N PRO A 504 19.24 15.15 -7.05
CA PRO A 504 17.83 15.04 -6.72
C PRO A 504 16.99 16.03 -7.53
N LEU A 505 17.10 15.94 -8.86
CA LEU A 505 16.46 16.78 -9.85
C LEU A 505 15.49 15.92 -10.68
N GLN A 506 14.31 16.45 -10.90
CA GLN A 506 13.27 15.91 -11.78
C GLN A 506 12.94 16.99 -12.81
N VAL A 507 12.96 16.64 -14.09
CA VAL A 507 12.67 17.56 -15.21
C VAL A 507 11.66 16.88 -16.14
N ALA A 508 10.51 17.50 -16.32
CA ALA A 508 9.61 17.25 -17.44
C ALA A 508 9.50 18.54 -18.25
N VAL A 509 9.76 18.48 -19.56
CA VAL A 509 9.61 19.61 -20.49
C VAL A 509 8.89 19.11 -21.74
N SER A 510 7.95 19.91 -22.24
CA SER A 510 7.27 19.72 -23.52
C SER A 510 7.25 21.06 -24.24
N ALA A 511 7.74 21.09 -25.48
CA ALA A 511 7.87 22.30 -26.29
C ALA A 511 7.24 22.09 -27.67
N LEU A 512 6.40 23.03 -28.10
CA LEU A 512 5.95 23.14 -29.50
C LEU A 512 6.66 24.33 -30.15
N ALA A 513 7.31 24.11 -31.28
CA ALA A 513 8.04 25.12 -32.05
C ALA A 513 7.45 25.29 -33.45
N GLY A 514 7.25 26.54 -33.86
CA GLY A 514 6.74 26.96 -35.18
C GLY A 514 6.95 28.47 -35.32
N ASP A 515 5.87 29.22 -35.51
CA ASP A 515 5.88 30.70 -35.53
C ASP A 515 6.27 31.34 -34.18
N GLY A 516 6.39 30.52 -33.13
CA GLY A 516 6.91 30.83 -31.81
C GLY A 516 7.30 29.54 -31.08
N ILE A 517 7.69 29.62 -29.81
CA ILE A 517 7.99 28.45 -28.98
C ILE A 517 7.10 28.45 -27.73
N ASP A 518 6.16 27.51 -27.69
CA ASP A 518 5.26 27.24 -26.57
C ASP A 518 5.93 26.21 -25.64
N VAL A 519 6.34 26.60 -24.42
CA VAL A 519 7.06 25.70 -23.48
C VAL A 519 6.26 25.45 -22.19
N ILE A 520 6.00 24.17 -21.91
CA ILE A 520 5.44 23.67 -20.65
C ILE A 520 6.53 22.89 -19.92
N SER A 521 6.65 23.10 -18.61
CA SER A 521 7.67 22.42 -17.80
C SER A 521 7.21 22.17 -16.37
N ASP A 522 7.64 21.05 -15.80
CA ASP A 522 7.62 20.76 -14.36
C ASP A 522 9.03 20.35 -13.95
N ILE A 523 9.70 21.20 -13.18
CA ILE A 523 11.07 21.01 -12.69
C ILE A 523 11.03 21.02 -11.17
N ARG A 524 11.54 19.96 -10.53
CA ARG A 524 11.54 19.80 -9.08
C ARG A 524 12.91 19.38 -8.58
N TYR A 525 13.44 20.12 -7.61
CA TYR A 525 14.75 19.94 -7.03
C TYR A 525 14.63 19.75 -5.51
N GLU A 526 15.16 18.63 -5.01
CA GLU A 526 14.96 18.17 -3.62
C GLU A 526 16.32 17.87 -2.94
N PRO A 527 17.20 18.89 -2.76
CA PRO A 527 18.55 18.70 -2.23
C PRO A 527 18.60 18.11 -0.81
N SER A 528 17.49 18.14 -0.06
CA SER A 528 17.33 17.39 1.19
C SER A 528 15.85 17.17 1.50
N ASP A 529 15.55 16.27 2.43
CA ASP A 529 14.20 16.05 3.00
C ASP A 529 13.54 17.31 3.58
N ASN A 530 14.34 18.35 3.83
CA ASN A 530 13.89 19.62 4.39
C ASN A 530 13.75 20.73 3.34
N LEU A 531 14.27 20.60 2.12
CA LEU A 531 14.25 21.67 1.11
C LEU A 531 13.74 21.16 -0.23
N ILE A 532 12.61 21.70 -0.67
CA ILE A 532 12.02 21.45 -1.98
C ILE A 532 11.92 22.78 -2.72
N ALA A 533 12.48 22.85 -3.93
CA ALA A 533 12.22 23.90 -4.90
C ALA A 533 11.50 23.31 -6.12
N SER A 534 10.52 24.02 -6.66
CA SER A 534 9.84 23.63 -7.90
C SER A 534 9.59 24.83 -8.82
N PHE A 535 9.77 24.63 -10.11
CA PHE A 535 9.41 25.56 -11.18
C PHE A 535 8.40 24.89 -12.11
N THR A 536 7.24 25.52 -12.30
CA THR A 536 6.22 25.06 -13.26
C THR A 536 5.89 26.14 -14.28
N SER A 537 5.83 25.77 -15.55
CA SER A 537 5.40 26.61 -16.67
C SER A 537 4.19 25.96 -17.33
N ASP A 538 3.09 26.70 -17.48
CA ASP A 538 1.87 26.24 -18.13
C ASP A 538 1.17 27.36 -18.93
N ARG A 539 0.05 27.01 -19.59
CA ARG A 539 -0.79 27.92 -20.40
C ARG A 539 -1.14 29.24 -19.71
N LEU A 540 -1.18 29.26 -18.38
CA LEU A 540 -1.53 30.44 -17.61
C LEU A 540 -0.27 31.15 -17.12
N SER A 541 0.62 30.47 -16.41
CA SER A 541 1.69 31.17 -15.67
C SER A 541 2.92 30.35 -15.38
N ASN A 542 4.06 31.04 -15.35
CA ASN A 542 5.34 30.54 -14.84
C ASN A 542 5.34 30.77 -13.33
N ARG A 543 5.55 29.71 -12.54
CA ARG A 543 5.53 29.74 -11.07
C ARG A 543 6.78 29.09 -10.50
N PHE A 544 7.41 29.72 -9.52
CA PHE A 544 8.52 29.13 -8.77
C PHE A 544 8.17 29.10 -7.28
N ASN A 545 8.28 27.94 -6.65
CA ASN A 545 7.88 27.71 -5.26
C ASN A 545 9.05 27.06 -4.52
N VAL A 546 9.40 27.60 -3.35
CA VAL A 546 10.40 27.04 -2.43
C VAL A 546 9.72 26.77 -1.10
N ASN A 547 9.97 25.61 -0.52
CA ASN A 547 9.52 25.22 0.82
C ASN A 547 10.71 24.67 1.59
N TRP A 548 11.08 25.34 2.68
CA TRP A 548 12.19 24.97 3.55
C TRP A 548 11.69 24.68 4.97
N ARG A 549 11.71 23.41 5.35
CA ARG A 549 11.40 22.91 6.68
C ARG A 549 12.58 23.15 7.62
N LEU A 550 12.42 24.12 8.53
CA LEU A 550 13.41 24.42 9.56
C LEU A 550 13.36 23.41 10.72
N SER A 551 12.18 22.84 11.02
CA SER A 551 12.02 21.85 12.08
C SER A 551 10.84 20.90 11.82
N SER A 552 10.62 19.93 12.72
CA SER A 552 9.50 18.99 12.62
C SER A 552 8.12 19.68 12.52
N GLY A 553 7.97 20.90 13.03
CA GLY A 553 6.73 21.69 13.00
C GLY A 553 6.84 23.11 12.43
N LEU A 554 7.96 23.51 11.81
CA LEU A 554 8.15 24.86 11.25
C LEU A 554 8.74 24.79 9.84
N SER A 555 8.14 25.55 8.91
CA SER A 555 8.65 25.75 7.54
C SER A 555 8.56 27.23 7.14
N LEU A 556 9.52 27.66 6.32
CA LEU A 556 9.44 28.87 5.50
C LEU A 556 9.01 28.49 4.08
N PHE A 557 8.30 29.38 3.39
CA PHE A 557 8.00 29.20 1.97
C PHE A 557 8.06 30.52 1.20
N ALA A 558 8.36 30.44 -0.09
CA ALA A 558 8.30 31.54 -1.03
C ALA A 558 7.69 31.05 -2.35
N ASN A 559 6.70 31.77 -2.88
CA ASN A 559 6.07 31.46 -4.16
C ASN A 559 6.04 32.73 -5.02
N THR A 560 6.59 32.66 -6.23
CA THR A 560 6.51 33.74 -7.24
C THR A 560 5.76 33.23 -8.48
N SER A 561 5.09 34.15 -9.18
CA SER A 561 4.29 33.88 -10.37
C SER A 561 4.42 35.06 -11.33
N ASN A 562 4.44 34.83 -12.65
CA ASN A 562 4.35 35.93 -13.62
C ASN A 562 2.95 36.54 -13.76
N ARG A 563 1.93 36.04 -13.02
CA ARG A 563 0.58 36.62 -12.94
C ARG A 563 0.16 37.15 -11.56
N ASN A 564 0.89 36.79 -10.50
CA ASN A 564 0.49 37.11 -9.13
C ASN A 564 1.70 37.68 -8.37
N ALA A 565 1.43 38.62 -7.46
CA ALA A 565 2.38 39.12 -6.48
C ALA A 565 3.21 37.99 -5.84
N SER A 566 4.51 38.22 -5.65
CA SER A 566 5.42 37.20 -5.11
C SER A 566 5.30 37.14 -3.60
N ALA A 567 4.92 35.99 -3.05
CA ALA A 567 4.55 35.82 -1.65
C ALA A 567 5.59 35.02 -0.86
N ALA A 568 6.10 35.58 0.24
CA ALA A 568 6.97 34.90 1.20
C ALA A 568 6.25 34.72 2.54
N GLY A 569 6.52 33.64 3.27
CA GLY A 569 5.76 33.32 4.47
C GLY A 569 6.31 32.18 5.32
N LEU A 570 5.60 31.93 6.42
CA LEU A 570 5.89 30.92 7.43
C LEU A 570 4.69 29.99 7.63
N GLN A 571 4.98 28.74 7.96
CA GLN A 571 3.99 27.71 8.26
C GLN A 571 4.39 26.96 9.53
N PHE A 572 3.48 26.92 10.49
CA PHE A 572 3.60 26.18 11.74
C PHE A 572 2.61 25.01 11.77
N ASN A 573 3.03 23.86 12.26
CA ASN A 573 2.19 22.67 12.40
C ASN A 573 2.60 21.86 13.64
N TYR A 574 1.70 21.72 14.61
CA TYR A 574 1.90 20.95 15.83
C TYR A 574 0.70 20.04 16.09
N SER A 575 0.96 18.79 16.50
CA SER A 575 -0.07 17.77 16.69
C SER A 575 0.24 16.90 17.91
N SER A 576 -0.77 16.67 18.73
CA SER A 576 -0.75 15.77 19.89
C SER A 576 -2.08 15.01 20.02
N LYS A 577 -2.17 14.11 21.01
CA LYS A 577 -3.29 13.16 21.20
C LYS A 577 -4.69 13.81 21.21
N ASN A 578 -4.81 15.05 21.69
CA ASN A 578 -6.08 15.80 21.80
C ASN A 578 -6.00 17.25 21.27
N PHE A 579 -4.83 17.70 20.79
CA PHE A 579 -4.58 19.08 20.39
C PHE A 579 -3.90 19.13 19.02
N TYR A 580 -4.35 20.03 18.14
CA TYR A 580 -3.75 20.26 16.83
C TYR A 580 -3.78 21.76 16.54
N THR A 581 -2.67 22.31 16.07
CA THR A 581 -2.58 23.68 15.56
C THR A 581 -1.80 23.68 14.26
N PHE A 582 -2.43 24.15 13.19
CA PHE A 582 -1.78 24.52 11.95
C PHE A 582 -2.00 26.02 11.72
N GLY A 583 -0.93 26.76 11.43
CA GLY A 583 -1.02 28.17 11.08
C GLY A 583 -0.13 28.48 9.89
N ARG A 584 -0.58 29.35 8.99
CA ARG A 584 0.20 29.82 7.85
C ARG A 584 0.01 31.32 7.70
N ALA A 585 1.08 32.05 7.45
CA ALA A 585 1.02 33.48 7.14
C ALA A 585 2.00 33.80 6.01
N SER A 586 1.62 34.70 5.11
CA SER A 586 2.46 35.21 4.03
C SER A 586 2.13 36.65 3.71
N LEU A 587 3.17 37.42 3.39
CA LEU A 587 3.08 38.75 2.79
C LEU A 587 3.50 38.62 1.31
N ASP A 588 2.84 39.33 0.40
CA ASP A 588 3.26 39.43 -0.99
C ASP A 588 3.90 40.79 -1.35
N THR A 589 4.44 40.90 -2.56
CA THR A 589 5.11 42.11 -3.08
C THR A 589 4.25 43.37 -3.04
N ASP A 590 2.94 43.18 -3.01
CA ASP A 590 1.94 44.26 -3.05
C ASP A 590 1.47 44.58 -1.60
N SER A 591 2.18 44.01 -0.60
CA SER A 591 1.92 44.10 0.84
C SER A 591 0.62 43.45 1.33
N ASN A 592 0.02 42.53 0.56
CA ASN A 592 -1.16 41.80 1.00
C ASN A 592 -0.79 40.73 2.04
N LEU A 593 -1.34 40.84 3.25
CA LEU A 593 -1.23 39.82 4.28
C LEU A 593 -2.30 38.74 4.10
N ARG A 594 -1.87 37.52 3.75
CA ARG A 594 -2.74 36.32 3.68
C ARG A 594 -2.38 35.33 4.77
N TRP A 595 -3.37 34.85 5.51
CA TRP A 595 -3.14 33.99 6.69
C TRP A 595 -4.26 32.98 6.93
N ASN A 596 -3.94 31.90 7.65
CA ASN A 596 -4.91 31.00 8.25
C ASN A 596 -4.41 30.38 9.56
N LEU A 597 -5.36 29.94 10.40
CA LEU A 597 -5.12 29.26 11.67
C LEU A 597 -6.23 28.23 11.90
N LEU A 598 -5.88 26.95 11.79
CA LEU A 598 -6.74 25.81 12.13
C LEU A 598 -6.26 25.21 13.46
N GLN A 599 -7.02 25.44 14.53
CA GLN A 599 -6.79 24.86 15.84
C GLN A 599 -7.91 23.87 16.21
N ARG A 600 -7.56 22.80 16.93
CA ARG A 600 -8.52 21.82 17.46
C ARG A 600 -8.09 21.41 18.87
N LEU A 601 -9.04 21.44 19.81
CA LEU A 601 -8.88 21.05 21.21
C LEU A 601 -10.02 20.09 21.58
N GLY A 602 -9.77 18.79 21.42
CA GLY A 602 -10.75 17.73 21.66
C GLY A 602 -11.99 17.84 20.76
N LYS A 603 -13.09 18.36 21.34
CA LYS A 603 -14.39 18.59 20.66
C LYS A 603 -14.50 19.96 20.00
N LEU A 604 -13.70 20.93 20.45
CA LEU A 604 -13.68 22.30 19.94
C LEU A 604 -12.75 22.40 18.73
N GLY A 605 -13.20 23.05 17.68
CA GLY A 605 -12.41 23.45 16.51
C GLY A 605 -12.55 24.95 16.28
N LEU A 606 -11.45 25.58 15.86
CA LEU A 606 -11.37 26.97 15.46
C LEU A 606 -10.68 27.01 14.09
N ASN A 607 -11.30 27.61 13.09
CA ASN A 607 -10.78 27.74 11.75
C ASN A 607 -10.89 29.20 11.32
N LEU A 608 -9.77 29.91 11.38
CA LEU A 608 -9.64 31.30 10.96
C LEU A 608 -8.89 31.36 9.63
N GLN A 609 -9.28 32.27 8.76
CA GLN A 609 -8.55 32.63 7.54
C GLN A 609 -8.78 34.10 7.19
N GLY A 610 -7.82 34.72 6.51
CA GLY A 610 -7.97 36.10 6.05
C GLY A 610 -7.00 36.46 4.93
N ASN A 611 -7.39 37.48 4.16
CA ASN A 611 -6.66 38.02 3.03
C ASN A 611 -6.98 39.52 2.87
N GLU A 612 -6.48 40.13 1.81
CA GLU A 612 -6.69 41.53 1.42
C GLU A 612 -8.17 41.91 1.18
N ILE A 613 -9.07 40.94 1.02
CA ILE A 613 -10.50 41.17 0.75
C ILE A 613 -11.35 40.94 2.01
N GLY A 614 -10.84 40.28 3.06
CA GLY A 614 -11.59 40.07 4.30
C GLY A 614 -11.10 38.92 5.17
N THR A 615 -11.94 38.52 6.14
CA THR A 615 -11.66 37.42 7.08
C THR A 615 -12.86 36.48 7.21
N SER A 616 -12.60 35.24 7.62
CA SER A 616 -13.62 34.22 7.86
C SER A 616 -13.21 33.35 9.04
N SER A 617 -14.14 33.13 9.98
CA SER A 617 -13.84 32.63 11.32
C SER A 617 -14.89 31.63 11.82
N GLU A 618 -14.72 30.31 11.60
CA GLU A 618 -15.60 29.25 12.17
C GLU A 618 -15.08 28.79 13.54
N LEU A 619 -15.89 28.94 14.59
CA LEU A 619 -15.75 28.24 15.87
C LEU A 619 -16.81 27.14 15.96
N ALA A 620 -16.38 25.88 16.08
CA ALA A 620 -17.27 24.72 16.08
C ALA A 620 -17.09 23.85 17.34
N TYR A 621 -18.18 23.52 18.03
CA TYR A 621 -18.19 22.57 19.14
C TYR A 621 -18.97 21.31 18.76
N ASN A 622 -18.29 20.17 18.68
CA ASN A 622 -18.88 18.90 18.24
C ASN A 622 -19.34 18.08 19.45
N PHE A 623 -20.63 17.76 19.54
CA PHE A 623 -21.17 17.06 20.72
C PHE A 623 -20.81 15.56 20.74
N SER A 624 -20.52 14.94 19.60
CA SER A 624 -20.20 13.50 19.47
C SER A 624 -18.94 13.07 20.22
N SER A 625 -18.85 11.78 20.58
CA SER A 625 -17.71 11.17 21.28
C SER A 625 -16.59 10.68 20.37
N ALA A 626 -16.87 10.43 19.08
CA ALA A 626 -15.89 9.93 18.12
C ALA A 626 -14.86 11.03 17.76
N ARG A 627 -13.60 10.81 18.12
CA ARG A 627 -12.51 11.76 17.83
C ARG A 627 -12.38 11.95 16.32
N TYR A 628 -12.22 13.20 15.90
CA TYR A 628 -12.02 13.62 14.51
C TYR A 628 -13.18 13.36 13.53
N SER A 629 -14.37 12.95 14.01
CA SER A 629 -15.58 12.87 13.16
C SER A 629 -16.36 14.18 13.14
N ASN A 630 -16.83 14.61 11.97
CA ASN A 630 -17.82 15.68 11.80
C ASN A 630 -19.22 15.03 11.62
N THR A 631 -19.69 14.33 12.65
CA THR A 631 -20.94 13.56 12.69
C THR A 631 -21.63 13.73 14.04
N GLY A 632 -22.94 13.48 14.10
CA GLY A 632 -23.78 13.91 15.21
C GLY A 632 -24.05 15.42 15.14
N SER A 633 -24.43 16.00 16.27
CA SER A 633 -24.67 17.45 16.40
C SER A 633 -23.37 18.23 16.62
N SER A 634 -23.33 19.46 16.11
CA SER A 634 -22.33 20.49 16.39
C SER A 634 -22.97 21.87 16.49
N LEU A 635 -22.52 22.70 17.44
CA LEU A 635 -22.80 24.13 17.49
C LEU A 635 -21.73 24.88 16.68
N LEU A 636 -22.13 25.90 15.93
CA LEU A 636 -21.28 26.72 15.07
C LEU A 636 -21.47 28.20 15.39
N LEU A 637 -20.37 28.94 15.43
CA LEU A 637 -20.34 30.39 15.44
C LEU A 637 -19.36 30.84 14.36
N ASN A 638 -19.87 31.46 13.29
CA ASN A 638 -19.07 31.97 12.19
C ASN A 638 -19.06 33.50 12.23
N TYR A 639 -17.92 34.12 11.95
CA TYR A 639 -17.82 35.55 11.68
C TYR A 639 -17.02 35.79 10.40
N ASP A 640 -17.71 36.30 9.38
CA ASP A 640 -17.14 36.63 8.07
C ASP A 640 -17.16 38.15 7.85
N THR A 641 -16.15 38.67 7.16
CA THR A 641 -16.04 40.08 6.75
C THR A 641 -15.61 40.18 5.30
N ARG A 642 -15.99 41.29 4.63
CA ARG A 642 -15.56 41.60 3.27
C ARG A 642 -15.34 43.11 3.11
N SER A 643 -14.11 43.52 2.83
CA SER A 643 -13.78 44.86 2.35
C SER A 643 -13.72 44.85 0.81
N ASN A 644 -14.44 45.74 0.14
CA ASN A 644 -14.38 45.91 -1.31
C ASN A 644 -14.81 47.33 -1.72
N ASN A 645 -13.99 48.01 -2.51
CA ASN A 645 -14.24 49.38 -3.01
C ASN A 645 -14.66 50.39 -1.91
N GLY A 646 -14.10 50.28 -0.70
CA GLY A 646 -14.39 51.17 0.43
C GLY A 646 -15.57 50.74 1.33
N ASN A 647 -16.44 49.84 0.87
CA ASN A 647 -17.46 49.24 1.72
C ASN A 647 -16.87 48.06 2.52
N SER A 648 -17.27 47.95 3.79
CA SER A 648 -16.84 46.88 4.71
C SER A 648 -18.05 46.11 5.23
N ASP A 649 -18.41 45.05 4.54
CA ASP A 649 -19.46 44.14 4.97
C ASP A 649 -18.98 43.21 6.10
N ASN A 650 -19.91 42.78 6.94
CA ASN A 650 -19.73 41.73 7.94
C ASN A 650 -21.00 40.87 8.10
N LEU A 651 -20.82 39.65 8.58
CA LEU A 651 -21.88 38.71 8.93
C LEU A 651 -21.42 37.79 10.08
N LEU A 652 -22.12 37.84 11.20
CA LEU A 652 -22.04 36.88 12.30
C LEU A 652 -23.18 35.86 12.16
N THR A 653 -22.88 34.56 12.13
CA THR A 653 -23.92 33.51 12.16
C THR A 653 -23.73 32.57 13.35
N LEU A 654 -24.75 32.41 14.18
CA LEU A 654 -24.84 31.37 15.21
C LEU A 654 -25.76 30.25 14.68
N GLY A 655 -25.35 28.98 14.79
CA GLY A 655 -26.14 27.88 14.24
C GLY A 655 -25.88 26.51 14.83
N TRP A 656 -26.82 25.60 14.58
CA TRP A 656 -26.74 24.18 14.89
C TRP A 656 -26.68 23.37 13.60
N ARG A 657 -25.81 22.36 13.58
CA ARG A 657 -25.59 21.44 12.46
C ARG A 657 -25.63 20.00 12.93
N TYR A 658 -26.38 19.14 12.26
CA TYR A 658 -26.39 17.69 12.44
C TYR A 658 -25.96 16.96 11.17
N ARG A 659 -25.16 15.90 11.30
CA ARG A 659 -24.73 15.01 10.22
C ARG A 659 -24.79 13.55 10.66
N SER A 660 -25.48 12.69 9.91
CA SER A 660 -25.63 11.28 10.27
C SER A 660 -24.29 10.55 10.36
N PRO A 661 -24.08 9.64 11.34
CA PRO A 661 -22.92 8.74 11.34
C PRO A 661 -22.85 7.85 10.08
N GLN A 662 -24.02 7.42 9.60
CA GLN A 662 -24.18 6.69 8.35
C GLN A 662 -23.88 7.58 7.13
N ARG A 663 -23.27 7.00 6.11
CA ARG A 663 -23.05 7.60 4.79
C ARG A 663 -23.61 6.72 3.69
N ALA A 664 -24.06 7.34 2.61
CA ALA A 664 -24.35 6.67 1.36
C ALA A 664 -23.04 6.22 0.67
N PHE A 665 -23.14 5.32 -0.31
CA PHE A 665 -21.98 4.71 -0.99
C PHE A 665 -21.06 5.75 -1.65
N ASP A 666 -21.62 6.84 -2.17
CA ASP A 666 -20.88 7.96 -2.76
C ASP A 666 -20.05 8.76 -1.75
N GLY A 667 -20.31 8.59 -0.44
CA GLY A 667 -19.64 9.25 0.67
C GLY A 667 -20.46 10.37 1.31
N ASN A 668 -21.59 10.77 0.73
CA ASN A 668 -22.47 11.78 1.30
C ASN A 668 -23.17 11.27 2.56
N TYR A 669 -23.58 12.18 3.45
CA TYR A 669 -24.37 11.82 4.62
C TYR A 669 -25.75 11.30 4.21
N VAL A 670 -26.29 10.34 4.96
CA VAL A 670 -27.69 9.90 4.77
C VAL A 670 -28.65 11.02 5.19
N TRP A 671 -28.31 11.74 6.26
CA TRP A 671 -29.00 12.96 6.68
C TRP A 671 -27.99 14.05 7.06
N GLN A 672 -28.25 15.27 6.61
CA GLN A 672 -27.66 16.49 7.15
C GLN A 672 -28.74 17.55 7.38
N ALA A 673 -28.64 18.27 8.48
CA ALA A 673 -29.48 19.42 8.79
C ALA A 673 -28.61 20.54 9.33
N GLU A 674 -28.90 21.77 8.98
CA GLU A 674 -28.26 22.97 9.53
C GLU A 674 -29.32 24.06 9.66
N LEU A 675 -29.36 24.71 10.82
CA LEU A 675 -30.23 25.84 11.11
C LEU A 675 -29.42 26.91 11.85
N SER A 676 -29.31 28.06 11.23
CA SER A 676 -28.45 29.17 11.66
C SER A 676 -29.21 30.49 11.57
N TYR A 677 -28.84 31.45 12.40
CA TYR A 677 -29.35 32.82 12.35
C TYR A 677 -28.18 33.78 12.14
N GLY A 678 -28.30 34.63 11.12
CA GLY A 678 -27.31 35.62 10.73
C GLY A 678 -27.67 37.04 11.17
N LEU A 679 -26.65 37.80 11.56
CA LEU A 679 -26.69 39.22 11.92
C LEU A 679 -25.50 39.92 11.25
N GLY A 680 -25.72 40.95 10.45
CA GLY A 680 -24.62 41.64 9.79
C GLY A 680 -25.00 42.97 9.14
N SER A 681 -23.98 43.65 8.61
CA SER A 681 -24.04 44.88 7.80
C SER A 681 -25.24 44.98 6.83
N GLN A 682 -25.55 43.89 6.12
CA GLN A 682 -26.61 43.84 5.11
C GLN A 682 -28.00 43.56 5.71
N GLY A 683 -28.09 43.03 6.94
CA GLY A 683 -29.36 42.71 7.60
C GLY A 683 -29.28 41.49 8.51
N ASN A 684 -30.43 40.87 8.75
CA ASN A 684 -30.58 39.71 9.62
C ASN A 684 -31.56 38.69 9.05
N GLY A 685 -31.32 37.40 9.29
CA GLY A 685 -32.16 36.36 8.69
C GLY A 685 -31.76 34.93 9.04
N ILE A 686 -32.67 33.99 8.75
CA ILE A 686 -32.45 32.56 8.94
C ILE A 686 -31.69 31.99 7.74
N VAL A 687 -30.72 31.13 8.00
CA VAL A 687 -30.07 30.26 7.02
C VAL A 687 -30.34 28.82 7.40
N ALA A 688 -30.90 28.04 6.49
CA ALA A 688 -31.26 26.64 6.73
C ALA A 688 -30.74 25.76 5.59
N THR A 689 -30.27 24.56 5.91
CA THR A 689 -29.94 23.52 4.92
C THR A 689 -30.47 22.18 5.38
N LEU A 690 -31.22 21.49 4.52
CA LEU A 690 -31.69 20.13 4.76
C LEU A 690 -31.23 19.27 3.58
N GLY A 691 -30.46 18.22 3.85
CA GLY A 691 -29.96 17.29 2.85
C GLY A 691 -30.16 15.84 3.25
N THR A 692 -30.54 15.01 2.30
CA THR A 692 -30.83 13.60 2.53
C THR A 692 -30.52 12.73 1.32
N THR A 693 -30.04 11.51 1.58
CA THR A 693 -30.02 10.44 0.59
C THR A 693 -31.27 9.59 0.81
N VAL A 694 -32.41 10.07 0.26
CA VAL A 694 -33.76 9.51 0.49
C VAL A 694 -33.83 8.02 0.14
N LEU A 695 -33.17 7.66 -0.97
CA LEU A 695 -32.97 6.29 -1.44
C LEU A 695 -31.52 6.17 -1.93
N PRO A 696 -30.94 4.96 -2.02
CA PRO A 696 -29.71 4.75 -2.79
C PRO A 696 -29.86 5.40 -4.18
N GLY A 697 -28.80 6.00 -4.72
CA GLY A 697 -28.86 6.71 -5.99
C GLY A 697 -29.52 8.10 -5.96
N ILE A 698 -30.38 8.44 -4.99
CA ILE A 698 -31.14 9.71 -4.97
C ILE A 698 -30.70 10.61 -3.83
N MET A 699 -30.21 11.80 -4.17
CA MET A 699 -29.82 12.88 -3.24
C MET A 699 -30.77 14.05 -3.40
N LEU A 700 -31.26 14.61 -2.30
CA LEU A 700 -32.00 15.86 -2.27
C LEU A 700 -31.36 16.79 -1.25
N GLN A 701 -31.01 18.02 -1.64
CA GLN A 701 -30.53 19.06 -0.74
C GLN A 701 -31.24 20.38 -1.01
N GLY A 702 -32.06 20.83 -0.06
CA GLY A 702 -32.58 22.19 -0.01
C GLY A 702 -31.70 23.09 0.86
N ARG A 703 -31.51 24.34 0.43
CA ARG A 703 -30.91 25.42 1.22
C ARG A 703 -31.72 26.70 1.06
N TYR A 704 -32.02 27.34 2.17
CA TYR A 704 -32.62 28.67 2.27
C TYR A 704 -31.63 29.62 2.94
N GLN A 705 -31.61 30.88 2.49
CA GLN A 705 -30.72 31.91 3.01
C GLN A 705 -31.40 33.28 2.94
N GLY A 706 -31.93 33.74 4.09
CA GLY A 706 -32.54 35.06 4.27
C GLY A 706 -31.56 36.21 4.57
N VAL A 707 -30.26 35.94 4.63
CA VAL A 707 -29.21 36.97 4.76
C VAL A 707 -27.88 36.44 4.23
N SER A 708 -27.08 37.28 3.57
CA SER A 708 -25.74 36.94 3.11
C SER A 708 -24.74 38.06 3.43
N LEU A 709 -23.45 37.77 3.29
CA LEU A 709 -22.38 38.75 3.51
C LEU A 709 -22.45 39.94 2.54
N THR A 710 -23.15 39.85 1.41
CA THR A 710 -23.16 40.89 0.37
C THR A 710 -24.55 41.26 -0.16
N ARG A 711 -25.62 40.71 0.44
CA ARG A 711 -27.02 40.95 0.05
C ARG A 711 -27.98 40.60 1.17
N ASN A 712 -29.14 41.25 1.13
CA ASN A 712 -30.29 41.04 2.00
C ASN A 712 -31.49 40.36 1.32
N ASP A 713 -31.41 39.98 0.04
CA ASP A 713 -32.50 39.27 -0.65
C ASP A 713 -32.60 37.82 -0.18
N SER A 714 -33.82 37.38 0.19
CA SER A 714 -34.06 35.99 0.56
C SER A 714 -33.83 35.08 -0.65
N SER A 715 -33.03 34.04 -0.50
CA SER A 715 -32.65 33.15 -1.60
C SER A 715 -32.81 31.67 -1.25
N PHE A 716 -33.09 30.85 -2.25
CA PHE A 716 -33.18 29.40 -2.10
C PHE A 716 -32.45 28.65 -3.21
N SER A 717 -32.05 27.42 -2.90
CA SER A 717 -31.56 26.45 -3.86
C SER A 717 -32.02 25.04 -3.48
N ILE A 718 -32.39 24.24 -4.48
CA ILE A 718 -32.77 22.84 -4.35
C ILE A 718 -31.94 22.06 -5.37
N ASN A 719 -31.05 21.22 -4.87
CA ASN A 719 -30.25 20.28 -5.65
C ASN A 719 -30.87 18.89 -5.55
N LEU A 720 -31.16 18.27 -6.70
CA LEU A 720 -31.60 16.89 -6.82
C LEU A 720 -30.59 16.14 -7.70
N VAL A 721 -30.05 15.02 -7.22
CA VAL A 721 -29.22 14.10 -8.03
C VAL A 721 -29.85 12.72 -7.98
N SER A 722 -30.32 12.22 -9.13
CA SER A 722 -30.82 10.86 -9.31
C SER A 722 -29.88 10.07 -10.22
N GLY A 723 -29.19 9.08 -9.65
CA GLY A 723 -28.41 8.09 -10.39
C GLY A 723 -29.17 6.76 -10.46
N LEU A 724 -29.26 6.18 -11.65
CA LEU A 724 -29.81 4.84 -11.90
C LEU A 724 -28.73 3.94 -12.49
N ASN A 725 -28.68 2.70 -12.02
CA ASN A 725 -27.99 1.61 -12.72
C ASN A 725 -29.03 0.92 -13.61
N LEU A 726 -28.71 0.71 -14.89
CA LEU A 726 -29.60 0.05 -15.86
C LEU A 726 -29.14 -1.38 -16.19
N GLN A 727 -28.00 -1.81 -15.65
CA GLN A 727 -27.37 -3.07 -15.99
C GLN A 727 -28.07 -4.25 -15.29
N GLN A 728 -28.75 -5.07 -16.10
CA GLN A 728 -29.68 -6.11 -15.65
C GLN A 728 -30.85 -5.53 -14.83
N GLY A 729 -31.51 -4.51 -15.39
CA GLY A 729 -32.75 -3.91 -14.91
C GLY A 729 -32.57 -2.50 -14.32
N ILE A 730 -33.63 -1.70 -14.37
CA ILE A 730 -33.65 -0.33 -13.83
C ILE A 730 -33.59 -0.38 -12.31
N ARG A 731 -32.55 0.20 -11.72
CA ARG A 731 -32.26 0.14 -10.28
C ARG A 731 -31.66 1.44 -9.77
N PRO A 732 -31.77 1.75 -8.47
CA PRO A 732 -31.10 2.90 -7.90
C PRO A 732 -29.57 2.72 -7.97
N GLY A 733 -28.88 3.73 -8.48
CA GLY A 733 -27.44 3.71 -8.76
C GLY A 733 -26.58 4.12 -7.55
N ASP A 734 -25.28 4.35 -7.80
CA ASP A 734 -24.30 4.64 -6.76
C ASP A 734 -23.79 6.10 -6.76
N ARG A 735 -24.41 6.97 -7.57
CA ARG A 735 -23.99 8.37 -7.88
C ARG A 735 -22.50 8.51 -8.24
N ARG A 736 -21.94 7.46 -8.84
CA ARG A 736 -20.57 7.40 -9.37
C ARG A 736 -20.57 6.87 -10.80
N SER A 737 -21.57 7.24 -11.59
CA SER A 737 -21.66 6.94 -13.04
C SER A 737 -20.35 7.23 -13.76
N ARG A 738 -19.76 8.43 -13.56
CA ARG A 738 -18.48 8.87 -14.16
C ARG A 738 -17.28 7.93 -13.94
N TYR A 739 -17.31 7.02 -12.96
CA TYR A 739 -16.23 6.04 -12.77
C TYR A 739 -16.22 4.97 -13.88
N PHE A 740 -17.38 4.62 -14.45
CA PHE A 740 -17.45 3.66 -15.56
C PHE A 740 -16.79 4.16 -16.86
N ARG A 741 -16.45 5.45 -16.95
CA ARG A 741 -15.74 5.99 -18.11
C ARG A 741 -14.40 5.30 -18.36
N THR A 742 -13.65 4.97 -17.30
CA THR A 742 -12.32 4.33 -17.37
C THR A 742 -12.25 2.98 -16.66
N GLN A 743 -13.35 2.54 -16.04
CA GLN A 743 -13.41 1.32 -15.22
C GLN A 743 -14.60 0.47 -15.61
N GLY A 744 -14.51 -0.82 -15.27
CA GLY A 744 -15.65 -1.72 -15.27
C GLY A 744 -15.75 -2.42 -13.92
N GLY A 745 -15.98 -3.73 -13.97
CA GLY A 745 -15.83 -4.58 -12.81
C GLY A 745 -16.42 -5.96 -13.00
N LEU A 746 -16.67 -6.64 -11.89
CA LEU A 746 -17.39 -7.92 -11.80
C LEU A 746 -18.76 -7.66 -11.17
N MET A 747 -19.83 -8.26 -11.73
CA MET A 747 -21.16 -8.35 -11.09
C MET A 747 -21.42 -9.83 -10.78
N ILE A 748 -21.02 -10.25 -9.59
CA ILE A 748 -21.02 -11.64 -9.17
C ILE A 748 -22.36 -11.97 -8.51
N LYS A 749 -23.00 -13.06 -8.94
CA LYS A 749 -24.27 -13.57 -8.43
C LYS A 749 -24.15 -15.06 -8.14
N PRO A 750 -23.72 -15.45 -6.93
CA PRO A 750 -23.85 -16.81 -6.43
C PRO A 750 -25.33 -17.07 -6.15
N PHE A 751 -25.89 -18.18 -6.61
CA PHE A 751 -27.31 -18.49 -6.39
C PHE A 751 -27.52 -19.97 -6.06
N LEU A 752 -28.54 -20.24 -5.26
CA LEU A 752 -28.87 -21.60 -4.80
C LEU A 752 -29.68 -22.32 -5.89
N ASP A 753 -28.94 -22.92 -6.83
CA ASP A 753 -29.38 -23.74 -7.97
C ASP A 753 -30.00 -25.04 -7.43
N SER A 754 -31.30 -24.98 -7.19
CA SER A 754 -32.01 -26.01 -6.43
C SER A 754 -32.28 -27.25 -7.25
N ASN A 755 -32.37 -27.10 -8.59
CA ASN A 755 -32.67 -28.17 -9.54
C ASN A 755 -31.45 -28.61 -10.39
N ASN A 756 -30.26 -28.08 -10.09
CA ASN A 756 -28.98 -28.42 -10.73
C ASN A 756 -28.96 -28.16 -12.26
N ASN A 757 -29.65 -27.11 -12.73
CA ASN A 757 -29.76 -26.80 -14.17
C ASN A 757 -28.73 -25.78 -14.68
N GLY A 758 -27.95 -25.16 -13.78
CA GLY A 758 -26.88 -24.21 -14.09
C GLY A 758 -27.33 -22.78 -14.38
N LYS A 759 -28.65 -22.50 -14.34
CA LYS A 759 -29.28 -21.19 -14.57
C LYS A 759 -30.10 -20.81 -13.35
N ARG A 760 -30.26 -19.50 -13.12
CA ARG A 760 -31.05 -19.00 -11.99
C ARG A 760 -32.54 -18.93 -12.34
N ASP A 761 -33.34 -19.73 -11.65
CA ASP A 761 -34.80 -19.76 -11.79
C ASP A 761 -35.51 -18.76 -10.87
N SER A 762 -36.82 -18.60 -11.09
CA SER A 762 -37.66 -17.69 -10.32
C SER A 762 -37.87 -18.21 -8.90
N GLY A 763 -37.54 -17.38 -7.90
CA GLY A 763 -37.59 -17.73 -6.48
C GLY A 763 -36.23 -18.09 -5.87
N GLU A 764 -35.21 -18.44 -6.67
CA GLU A 764 -33.91 -18.88 -6.14
C GLU A 764 -33.15 -17.73 -5.44
N LYS A 765 -32.75 -17.97 -4.17
CA LYS A 765 -32.01 -17.01 -3.35
C LYS A 765 -30.62 -16.78 -3.95
N ILE A 766 -30.20 -15.52 -4.03
CA ILE A 766 -28.80 -15.16 -4.27
C ILE A 766 -28.06 -15.17 -2.94
N TYR A 767 -26.91 -15.84 -2.89
CA TYR A 767 -26.06 -15.95 -1.73
C TYR A 767 -24.98 -14.88 -1.76
N THR A 768 -25.04 -13.93 -0.82
CA THR A 768 -24.05 -12.87 -0.65
C THR A 768 -23.47 -12.80 0.76
N ASP A 769 -24.00 -13.64 1.65
CA ASP A 769 -23.50 -13.89 2.99
C ASP A 769 -22.06 -14.42 2.90
N ASN A 770 -21.17 -14.08 3.83
CA ASN A 770 -19.74 -14.47 3.83
C ASN A 770 -18.94 -14.21 2.53
N SER A 771 -19.42 -13.33 1.63
CA SER A 771 -18.81 -13.06 0.31
C SER A 771 -17.31 -12.74 0.33
N ASP A 772 -16.81 -12.15 1.42
CA ASP A 772 -15.38 -11.85 1.64
C ASP A 772 -14.48 -13.07 1.88
N LEU A 773 -15.08 -14.18 2.35
CA LEU A 773 -14.46 -15.51 2.47
C LEU A 773 -14.67 -16.32 1.19
N LEU A 774 -15.83 -16.16 0.54
CA LEU A 774 -16.20 -16.91 -0.66
C LEU A 774 -15.38 -16.53 -1.90
N LEU A 775 -14.94 -15.28 -2.02
CA LEU A 775 -14.43 -14.73 -3.29
C LEU A 775 -13.04 -14.09 -3.17
N MET A 776 -12.14 -14.48 -4.08
CA MET A 776 -10.82 -13.87 -4.24
C MET A 776 -10.57 -13.45 -5.69
N VAL A 777 -10.11 -12.22 -5.90
CA VAL A 777 -9.72 -11.69 -7.21
C VAL A 777 -8.19 -11.59 -7.26
N ASN A 778 -7.58 -12.24 -8.26
CA ASN A 778 -6.13 -12.35 -8.45
C ASN A 778 -5.39 -12.76 -7.15
N ASN A 779 -5.80 -13.88 -6.53
CA ASN A 779 -5.26 -14.39 -5.26
C ASN A 779 -5.45 -13.44 -4.04
N GLN A 780 -6.44 -12.54 -4.08
CA GLN A 780 -6.69 -11.56 -2.99
C GLN A 780 -8.19 -11.39 -2.69
N SER A 781 -8.59 -11.54 -1.40
CA SER A 781 -9.98 -11.35 -0.94
C SER A 781 -10.60 -10.03 -1.40
N ILE A 782 -11.88 -10.08 -1.80
CA ILE A 782 -12.64 -8.94 -2.35
C ILE A 782 -12.67 -7.70 -1.45
N LYS A 783 -12.44 -7.82 -0.12
CA LYS A 783 -12.28 -6.69 0.81
C LYS A 783 -11.28 -5.65 0.31
N LYS A 784 -10.15 -6.07 -0.28
CA LYS A 784 -9.12 -5.14 -0.77
C LYS A 784 -9.61 -4.28 -1.94
N TRP A 785 -10.54 -4.81 -2.73
CA TRP A 785 -11.10 -4.19 -3.92
C TRP A 785 -12.34 -3.32 -3.64
N ARG A 786 -12.71 -3.13 -2.35
CA ARG A 786 -13.88 -2.35 -1.90
C ARG A 786 -15.18 -2.81 -2.57
N SER A 787 -15.42 -4.12 -2.54
CA SER A 787 -16.67 -4.75 -2.98
C SER A 787 -17.91 -4.06 -2.41
N HIS A 788 -18.93 -3.89 -3.27
CA HIS A 788 -20.26 -3.47 -2.85
C HIS A 788 -21.19 -4.68 -2.88
N VAL A 789 -21.46 -5.21 -1.69
CA VAL A 789 -22.39 -6.32 -1.47
C VAL A 789 -23.82 -5.77 -1.35
N GLN A 790 -24.74 -6.37 -2.10
CA GLN A 790 -26.19 -6.16 -2.06
C GLN A 790 -26.87 -7.53 -2.00
N ASN A 791 -28.10 -7.62 -1.47
CA ASN A 791 -28.83 -8.87 -1.30
C ASN A 791 -29.09 -9.67 -2.62
N ASP A 792 -28.81 -9.10 -3.80
CA ASP A 792 -28.91 -9.78 -5.11
C ASP A 792 -27.63 -9.72 -5.97
N ARG A 793 -26.50 -9.17 -5.49
CA ARG A 793 -25.24 -9.08 -6.24
C ARG A 793 -24.05 -8.64 -5.39
N ILE A 794 -22.87 -9.07 -5.78
CA ILE A 794 -21.58 -8.56 -5.29
C ILE A 794 -20.90 -7.83 -6.45
N ASN A 795 -20.87 -6.50 -6.39
CA ASN A 795 -20.24 -5.65 -7.40
C ASN A 795 -18.78 -5.33 -6.98
N VAL A 796 -17.82 -5.60 -7.85
CA VAL A 796 -16.39 -5.30 -7.60
C VAL A 796 -15.89 -4.40 -8.73
N ARG A 797 -15.65 -3.11 -8.48
CA ARG A 797 -15.11 -2.18 -9.50
C ARG A 797 -13.63 -2.50 -9.77
N LEU A 798 -13.27 -2.66 -11.04
CA LEU A 798 -11.91 -2.99 -11.49
C LEU A 798 -11.51 -2.13 -12.71
N ALA A 799 -10.22 -2.05 -12.99
CA ALA A 799 -9.72 -1.50 -14.24
C ALA A 799 -10.03 -2.47 -15.41
N PRO A 800 -9.98 -2.03 -16.68
CA PRO A 800 -10.02 -2.93 -17.83
C PRO A 800 -8.82 -3.88 -17.83
N GLY A 801 -9.04 -5.15 -18.18
CA GLY A 801 -8.03 -6.21 -18.16
C GLY A 801 -8.63 -7.58 -17.86
N SER A 802 -7.81 -8.64 -17.90
CA SER A 802 -8.22 -10.00 -17.55
C SER A 802 -7.85 -10.33 -16.09
N TYR A 803 -8.80 -10.95 -15.38
CA TYR A 803 -8.71 -11.26 -13.95
C TYR A 803 -9.03 -12.73 -13.69
N ARG A 804 -8.45 -13.28 -12.63
CA ARG A 804 -8.83 -14.56 -12.03
C ARG A 804 -9.80 -14.32 -10.89
N LEU A 805 -10.95 -14.99 -10.90
CA LEU A 805 -11.87 -15.05 -9.76
C LEU A 805 -11.87 -16.48 -9.22
N ASP A 806 -11.30 -16.66 -8.03
CA ASP A 806 -11.33 -17.90 -7.27
C ASP A 806 -12.52 -17.91 -6.31
N ILE A 807 -13.10 -19.09 -6.11
CA ILE A 807 -14.32 -19.35 -5.35
C ILE A 807 -13.97 -20.36 -4.26
N ASP A 808 -13.85 -19.89 -3.02
CA ASP A 808 -13.23 -20.60 -1.90
C ASP A 808 -14.28 -21.39 -1.07
N PRO A 809 -14.11 -22.72 -0.88
CA PRO A 809 -14.94 -23.54 0.00
C PRO A 809 -15.16 -22.99 1.41
N ALA A 810 -14.22 -22.22 1.96
CA ALA A 810 -14.34 -21.62 3.29
C ALA A 810 -15.46 -20.55 3.39
N GLY A 811 -16.01 -20.08 2.26
CA GLY A 811 -17.15 -19.18 2.21
C GLY A 811 -18.43 -19.79 1.63
N PHE A 812 -18.51 -21.11 1.46
CA PHE A 812 -19.71 -21.75 0.89
C PHE A 812 -20.93 -21.65 1.82
N PRO A 813 -22.17 -21.67 1.28
CA PRO A 813 -23.37 -21.84 2.08
C PRO A 813 -23.39 -23.25 2.70
N LEU A 814 -23.89 -23.37 3.95
CA LEU A 814 -24.10 -24.66 4.60
C LEU A 814 -24.97 -25.57 3.73
N ASP A 815 -24.51 -26.79 3.46
CA ASP A 815 -25.17 -27.79 2.61
C ASP A 815 -25.23 -27.45 1.10
N TRP A 816 -24.35 -26.58 0.60
CA TRP A 816 -24.22 -26.28 -0.82
C TRP A 816 -22.76 -26.32 -1.31
N GLN A 817 -22.56 -26.75 -2.55
CA GLN A 817 -21.26 -26.82 -3.23
C GLN A 817 -21.36 -26.27 -4.67
N THR A 818 -20.24 -25.85 -5.25
CA THR A 818 -20.17 -25.51 -6.68
C THR A 818 -19.05 -26.30 -7.36
N ASN A 819 -19.18 -26.56 -8.66
CA ASN A 819 -18.13 -27.15 -9.49
C ASN A 819 -17.17 -26.11 -10.10
N LYS A 820 -17.44 -24.81 -9.90
CA LYS A 820 -16.61 -23.70 -10.37
C LYS A 820 -15.68 -23.23 -9.25
N ASN A 821 -14.48 -23.80 -9.17
CA ASN A 821 -13.49 -23.39 -8.15
C ASN A 821 -12.71 -22.13 -8.54
N ALA A 822 -12.50 -21.91 -9.85
CA ALA A 822 -11.85 -20.72 -10.38
C ALA A 822 -12.35 -20.43 -11.82
N ILE A 823 -12.44 -19.16 -12.18
CA ILE A 823 -12.81 -18.71 -13.52
C ILE A 823 -11.88 -17.57 -13.99
N ALA A 824 -11.68 -17.44 -15.30
CA ALA A 824 -11.07 -16.25 -15.89
C ALA A 824 -12.18 -15.26 -16.29
N VAL A 825 -11.97 -13.95 -16.09
CA VAL A 825 -12.95 -12.92 -16.42
C VAL A 825 -12.27 -11.74 -17.10
N ASP A 826 -12.76 -11.35 -18.27
CA ASP A 826 -12.39 -10.09 -18.90
C ASP A 826 -13.24 -8.94 -18.33
N VAL A 827 -12.59 -7.83 -18.01
CA VAL A 827 -13.23 -6.56 -17.62
C VAL A 827 -12.92 -5.52 -18.69
N VAL A 828 -13.94 -4.76 -19.09
CA VAL A 828 -13.83 -3.62 -20.02
C VAL A 828 -14.37 -2.36 -19.35
N ALA A 829 -14.00 -1.19 -19.88
CA ALA A 829 -14.59 0.05 -19.41
C ALA A 829 -16.10 0.11 -19.75
N GLY A 830 -16.87 0.79 -18.91
CA GLY A 830 -18.27 1.12 -19.17
C GLY A 830 -19.27 0.33 -18.35
N SER A 831 -18.96 -0.89 -17.90
CA SER A 831 -19.93 -1.78 -17.23
C SER A 831 -19.29 -2.89 -16.39
N TYR A 832 -20.10 -3.66 -15.65
CA TYR A 832 -19.64 -4.87 -14.95
C TYR A 832 -19.78 -6.12 -15.84
N THR A 833 -18.79 -7.01 -15.84
CA THR A 833 -18.94 -8.34 -16.43
C THR A 833 -19.80 -9.23 -15.51
N PRO A 834 -20.95 -9.74 -15.99
CA PRO A 834 -21.88 -10.51 -15.15
C PRO A 834 -21.42 -11.97 -14.99
N ILE A 835 -21.44 -12.47 -13.77
CA ILE A 835 -20.95 -13.81 -13.42
C ILE A 835 -22.01 -14.54 -12.60
N MET A 836 -22.57 -15.62 -13.15
CA MET A 836 -23.53 -16.50 -12.48
C MET A 836 -22.81 -17.73 -11.93
N ILE A 837 -22.83 -17.92 -10.61
CA ILE A 837 -22.21 -19.06 -9.93
C ILE A 837 -23.33 -19.93 -9.34
N PRO A 838 -23.69 -21.05 -9.98
CA PRO A 838 -24.63 -22.00 -9.40
C PRO A 838 -23.99 -22.68 -8.20
N PHE A 839 -24.72 -22.68 -7.09
CA PHE A 839 -24.48 -23.54 -5.93
C PHE A 839 -25.53 -24.62 -5.93
N THR A 840 -25.10 -25.87 -6.00
CA THR A 840 -25.93 -27.08 -6.02
C THR A 840 -25.96 -27.72 -4.63
N ARG A 841 -27.05 -28.40 -4.26
CA ARG A 841 -27.14 -29.05 -2.93
C ARG A 841 -26.01 -30.06 -2.72
N SER A 842 -25.49 -30.07 -1.50
CA SER A 842 -24.42 -30.94 -1.03
C SER A 842 -24.96 -31.78 0.14
N TYR A 843 -25.09 -33.08 -0.08
CA TYR A 843 -25.53 -34.03 0.94
C TYR A 843 -24.33 -34.67 1.64
N THR A 844 -24.49 -34.92 2.93
CA THR A 844 -23.54 -35.63 3.77
C THR A 844 -24.22 -36.84 4.41
N ARG A 845 -23.59 -38.00 4.35
CA ARG A 845 -24.02 -39.21 5.05
C ARG A 845 -22.89 -39.67 5.97
N THR A 846 -23.19 -39.81 7.25
CA THR A 846 -22.23 -40.21 8.30
C THR A 846 -22.82 -41.32 9.15
N GLY A 847 -21.98 -42.11 9.80
CA GLY A 847 -22.43 -43.18 10.68
C GLY A 847 -21.27 -44.05 11.12
N VAL A 848 -21.58 -45.12 11.85
CA VAL A 848 -20.64 -46.13 12.32
C VAL A 848 -20.67 -47.33 11.38
N VAL A 849 -19.50 -47.82 10.97
CA VAL A 849 -19.36 -49.17 10.41
C VAL A 849 -19.22 -50.16 11.58
N THR A 850 -20.10 -51.15 11.61
CA THR A 850 -20.09 -52.22 12.62
C THR A 850 -19.83 -53.59 12.00
N ASN A 851 -19.20 -54.50 12.74
CA ASN A 851 -19.08 -55.90 12.35
C ASN A 851 -20.37 -56.70 12.70
N SER A 852 -20.37 -58.01 12.45
CA SER A 852 -21.49 -58.89 12.76
C SER A 852 -21.82 -59.03 14.26
N THR A 853 -20.87 -58.72 15.16
CA THR A 853 -21.06 -58.65 16.62
C THR A 853 -21.51 -57.27 17.12
N GLY A 854 -21.59 -56.26 16.25
CA GLY A 854 -22.02 -54.89 16.57
C GLY A 854 -20.90 -53.96 17.04
N GLU A 855 -19.65 -54.41 17.00
CA GLU A 855 -18.47 -53.63 17.38
C GLU A 855 -18.01 -52.73 16.23
N ALA A 856 -17.47 -51.55 16.55
CA ALA A 856 -17.06 -50.55 15.58
C ALA A 856 -15.77 -50.94 14.82
N VAL A 857 -15.78 -50.85 13.48
CA VAL A 857 -14.67 -51.27 12.62
C VAL A 857 -13.85 -50.07 12.16
N ALA A 858 -12.62 -49.93 12.68
CA ALA A 858 -11.71 -48.83 12.37
C ALA A 858 -10.87 -49.08 11.10
N GLY A 859 -10.38 -48.00 10.47
CA GLY A 859 -9.47 -48.06 9.30
C GLY A 859 -10.11 -48.58 7.99
N THR A 860 -11.43 -48.71 7.96
CA THR A 860 -12.19 -49.32 6.86
C THR A 860 -12.58 -48.26 5.83
N ARG A 861 -12.37 -48.52 4.53
CA ARG A 861 -12.73 -47.57 3.46
C ARG A 861 -14.19 -47.74 3.07
N VAL A 862 -15.02 -46.74 3.38
CA VAL A 862 -16.41 -46.64 2.95
C VAL A 862 -16.46 -45.81 1.68
N GLU A 863 -17.20 -46.24 0.65
CA GLU A 863 -17.37 -45.51 -0.61
C GLU A 863 -18.84 -45.42 -1.02
N ALA A 864 -19.21 -44.30 -1.63
CA ALA A 864 -20.43 -44.15 -2.40
C ALA A 864 -20.06 -43.93 -3.88
N ILE A 865 -20.55 -44.80 -4.74
CA ILE A 865 -20.26 -44.83 -6.18
C ILE A 865 -21.56 -44.58 -6.93
N GLY A 866 -21.75 -43.33 -7.35
CA GLY A 866 -22.83 -42.93 -8.25
C GLY A 866 -22.39 -43.02 -9.71
N LYS A 867 -23.25 -42.55 -10.62
CA LYS A 867 -23.00 -42.60 -12.07
C LYS A 867 -21.73 -41.87 -12.50
N ASP A 868 -21.59 -40.62 -12.06
CA ASP A 868 -20.51 -39.69 -12.48
C ASP A 868 -19.66 -39.20 -11.28
N ILE A 869 -19.96 -39.65 -10.06
CA ILE A 869 -19.35 -39.19 -8.80
C ILE A 869 -18.98 -40.39 -7.91
N ARG A 870 -17.73 -40.41 -7.43
CA ARG A 870 -17.25 -41.33 -6.37
C ARG A 870 -16.79 -40.52 -5.17
N LYS A 871 -17.37 -40.77 -4.00
CA LYS A 871 -16.91 -40.24 -2.70
C LYS A 871 -16.44 -41.39 -1.83
N PHE A 872 -15.44 -41.15 -0.99
CA PHE A 872 -14.99 -42.13 -0.01
C PHE A 872 -14.62 -41.49 1.32
N SER A 873 -14.59 -42.31 2.35
CA SER A 873 -14.17 -41.99 3.70
C SER A 873 -13.40 -43.17 4.30
N VAL A 874 -12.63 -42.94 5.35
CA VAL A 874 -11.96 -44.01 6.11
C VAL A 874 -12.42 -43.91 7.57
N THR A 875 -12.86 -45.03 8.14
CA THR A 875 -13.42 -45.02 9.50
C THR A 875 -12.36 -44.71 10.55
N ASN A 876 -12.72 -43.87 11.52
CA ASN A 876 -11.86 -43.56 12.66
C ASN A 876 -11.83 -44.70 13.70
N GLY A 877 -11.12 -44.50 14.82
CA GLY A 877 -11.02 -45.49 15.91
C GLY A 877 -12.33 -45.89 16.60
N ALA A 878 -13.43 -45.15 16.35
CA ALA A 878 -14.78 -45.47 16.80
C ALA A 878 -15.69 -45.91 15.65
N GLY A 879 -15.13 -46.33 14.52
CA GLY A 879 -15.86 -46.80 13.33
C GLY A 879 -16.60 -45.71 12.55
N VAL A 880 -16.47 -44.43 12.94
CA VAL A 880 -17.24 -43.32 12.33
C VAL A 880 -16.64 -42.93 10.99
N TYR A 881 -17.50 -42.75 9.98
CA TYR A 881 -17.16 -42.26 8.64
C TYR A 881 -17.97 -41.02 8.23
N TYR A 882 -17.48 -40.27 7.24
CA TYR A 882 -18.16 -39.10 6.66
C TYR A 882 -18.06 -39.13 5.13
N LEU A 883 -19.18 -39.37 4.43
CA LEU A 883 -19.31 -39.23 2.98
C LEU A 883 -19.91 -37.86 2.66
N GLU A 884 -19.05 -36.90 2.33
CA GLU A 884 -19.40 -35.49 2.12
C GLU A 884 -19.47 -35.08 0.64
N GLY A 885 -20.32 -34.10 0.33
CA GLY A 885 -20.45 -33.52 -1.00
C GLY A 885 -21.08 -34.46 -2.02
N LEU A 886 -21.97 -35.35 -1.56
CA LEU A 886 -22.85 -36.14 -2.41
C LEU A 886 -23.88 -35.20 -3.09
N GLN A 887 -24.38 -35.59 -4.26
CA GLN A 887 -25.48 -34.92 -4.95
C GLN A 887 -26.73 -35.82 -4.99
N GLU A 888 -27.87 -35.29 -5.45
CA GLU A 888 -29.06 -36.09 -5.73
C GLU A 888 -28.76 -37.24 -6.72
N GLY A 889 -29.40 -38.40 -6.52
CA GLY A 889 -29.22 -39.59 -7.35
C GLY A 889 -28.99 -40.88 -6.57
N GLU A 890 -28.61 -41.94 -7.28
CA GLU A 890 -28.44 -43.29 -6.76
C GLU A 890 -26.95 -43.69 -6.71
N TYR A 891 -26.52 -44.24 -5.58
CA TYR A 891 -25.15 -44.61 -5.27
C TYR A 891 -25.08 -46.05 -4.77
N LYS A 892 -24.10 -46.82 -5.26
CA LYS A 892 -23.76 -48.11 -4.67
C LYS A 892 -22.78 -47.90 -3.53
N LEU A 893 -23.12 -48.41 -2.34
CA LEU A 893 -22.28 -48.31 -1.16
C LEU A 893 -21.33 -49.49 -1.10
N GLN A 894 -20.05 -49.22 -0.90
CA GLN A 894 -19.02 -50.25 -0.73
C GLN A 894 -18.23 -50.05 0.56
N ILE A 895 -17.81 -51.16 1.18
CA ILE A 895 -16.84 -51.17 2.27
C ILE A 895 -15.69 -52.10 1.87
N ASN A 896 -14.47 -51.56 1.80
CA ASN A 896 -13.29 -52.24 1.25
C ASN A 896 -13.55 -52.94 -0.11
N GLY A 897 -14.37 -52.34 -0.96
CA GLY A 897 -14.73 -52.87 -2.28
C GLY A 897 -15.87 -53.92 -2.30
N LYS A 898 -16.33 -54.41 -1.15
CA LYS A 898 -17.56 -55.23 -1.06
C LYS A 898 -18.79 -54.33 -1.08
N SER A 899 -19.81 -54.66 -1.86
CA SER A 899 -21.09 -53.93 -1.85
C SER A 899 -21.86 -54.21 -0.56
N VAL A 900 -22.30 -53.16 0.15
CA VAL A 900 -23.05 -53.28 1.42
C VAL A 900 -24.49 -52.74 1.34
N GLY A 901 -24.83 -52.07 0.25
CA GLY A 901 -26.18 -51.57 0.00
C GLY A 901 -26.22 -50.56 -1.14
N GLU A 902 -27.38 -49.93 -1.32
CA GLU A 902 -27.59 -48.81 -2.24
C GLU A 902 -28.19 -47.64 -1.47
N LEU A 903 -27.78 -46.43 -1.86
CA LEU A 903 -28.19 -45.17 -1.26
C LEU A 903 -28.83 -44.32 -2.36
N LYS A 904 -30.13 -44.08 -2.23
CA LYS A 904 -30.83 -43.06 -3.00
C LYS A 904 -30.86 -41.77 -2.19
N ILE A 905 -30.53 -40.65 -2.84
CA ILE A 905 -30.68 -39.30 -2.30
C ILE A 905 -31.67 -38.58 -3.21
N GLU A 906 -32.69 -37.97 -2.63
CA GLU A 906 -33.74 -37.20 -3.33
C GLU A 906 -33.73 -35.74 -2.87
N GLN A 907 -34.17 -34.81 -3.72
CA GLN A 907 -34.19 -33.37 -3.45
C GLN A 907 -34.86 -32.99 -2.12
N SER A 908 -35.83 -33.78 -1.66
CA SER A 908 -36.63 -33.59 -0.45
C SER A 908 -35.94 -34.06 0.85
N GLU A 909 -34.85 -34.81 0.77
CA GLU A 909 -34.15 -35.31 1.97
C GLU A 909 -33.44 -34.18 2.75
N GLU A 910 -33.17 -34.46 4.03
CA GLU A 910 -32.22 -33.66 4.82
C GLU A 910 -30.79 -33.80 4.25
N ALA A 911 -30.09 -32.67 4.22
CA ALA A 911 -28.73 -32.58 3.68
C ALA A 911 -27.76 -33.45 4.48
N PHE A 912 -27.79 -33.35 5.81
CA PHE A 912 -27.09 -34.22 6.74
C PHE A 912 -28.04 -35.34 7.22
N LYS A 913 -27.61 -36.60 7.19
CA LYS A 913 -28.40 -37.75 7.67
C LYS A 913 -27.49 -38.87 8.16
N GLU A 914 -27.87 -39.52 9.25
CA GLU A 914 -27.15 -40.69 9.78
C GLU A 914 -27.44 -41.95 8.97
N LEU A 915 -26.43 -42.79 8.76
CA LEU A 915 -26.45 -44.01 7.98
C LEU A 915 -25.45 -45.01 8.58
N ASN A 916 -25.89 -45.84 9.52
CA ASN A 916 -25.05 -46.90 10.07
C ASN A 916 -24.95 -48.09 9.11
N LEU A 917 -23.76 -48.66 8.99
CA LEU A 917 -23.45 -49.73 8.03
C LEU A 917 -22.92 -50.97 8.75
N ARG A 918 -23.09 -52.14 8.11
CA ARG A 918 -22.48 -53.41 8.55
C ARG A 918 -21.49 -53.92 7.50
N TYR A 919 -20.41 -54.53 7.97
CA TYR A 919 -19.28 -55.06 7.19
C TYR A 919 -19.27 -56.59 7.09
#